data_AF-A0A3Q2ZB21-F1
#
_entry.id   AF-A0A3Q2ZB21-F1
#
_cell.length_a   1.000
_cell.length_b   1.000
_cell.length_c   1.000
_cell.angle_alpha   90.00
_cell.angle_beta   90.00
_cell.angle_gamma   90.00
#
_symmetry.space_group_name_H-M   'P 1'
#
loop_
_entity.id
_entity.type
_entity.pdbx_description
1 polymer ?
#
loop_
_entity_poly.entity_id
_entity_poly.type
_entity_poly.pdbx_seq_one_letter_code
_entity_poly.pdbx_strand_id
1 'polypeptide(L)'
;MSGVAVKLQHNRDKSQGIGKNSNAVPYLNQNYKSLKQSCLQRRRLFEDESFEPLPASLGFNELGPSSYKVRGIKWLRPKDIVSNPKFIKQDATRTDICQGALGDCWLLAAIASLTLNKQILSRVVPHDQSFEEDYAGIFHFEFWQFGDWVDVVVDDRLPTRDGKLLFVHSEDGSEFWSALLEKAYAKLNGCYEALSGGSTTEGFEDFTGGIAERHELSKPDPHLFNIIRKALDRGSLLGCSIDITSAADSEAVTYRKLVKGHAYSVTGAEQVKYRGGMEKLIRIRNPWGEVEWNGDWSDKSSVWRSVSDDDRQRLTNRREDGEFWMSFSDFLREYSRLEICNLTPDALTSEYRKWAETEFEETWRIGVSAGGCRNYPNTFWTNPQFVIKLDEVDDDPYDGKDGCTFIVGLMQKDKRRRRKMGEDMETIGFLMYEVRAQKSMHLKKNFFLANRSAARSETFINLREVCSRHHLPPGEYLIVPSTFEPNKNGDFYIRMFSEKPANFQYIDIDESDIDDRFKRLFGQLAGHDVEISAFELQRILNKVVGKRGDIKTDGFSLTTCRNMINLLDKDGSGKLGLVEFKILWTKIEKFLDIYREKDVDNSGCMSSAEMRSAVEVAGFSLNNALHQIIVARYREPSYTIDFDNFVCCLIRLESLFSESGLSTFLSKMLQYKYAVNLHQYPSTFLKTIQCNFPFPTDAFKSIDNGSGVIELNYFQV
;
A
#
# COMPACT_ATOMS: atom_id res chain seq x y z
N MET A 1 -1.05 14.49 11.70
CA MET A 1 -2.32 14.32 10.96
C MET A 1 -2.57 12.83 10.84
N SER A 2 -3.80 12.34 11.05
CA SER A 2 -4.13 10.90 10.91
C SER A 2 -5.54 10.73 10.34
N GLY A 3 -5.80 9.63 9.64
CA GLY A 3 -7.10 9.32 9.01
C GLY A 3 -7.29 9.96 7.63
N VAL A 4 -8.53 10.26 7.22
CA VAL A 4 -8.82 10.76 5.86
C VAL A 4 -8.28 12.12 5.52
N ALA A 5 -7.98 12.95 6.52
CA ALA A 5 -7.21 14.16 6.25
C ALA A 5 -5.84 13.83 5.64
N VAL A 6 -5.21 12.73 6.05
CA VAL A 6 -3.99 12.22 5.41
C VAL A 6 -4.28 11.65 4.04
N LYS A 7 -5.37 10.89 3.84
CA LYS A 7 -5.74 10.34 2.51
C LYS A 7 -6.10 11.44 1.49
N LEU A 8 -6.85 12.47 1.90
CA LEU A 8 -7.19 13.62 1.05
C LEU A 8 -5.98 14.51 0.77
N GLN A 9 -5.15 14.76 1.78
CA GLN A 9 -3.90 15.49 1.58
C GLN A 9 -3.00 14.71 0.63
N HIS A 10 -2.86 13.41 0.83
CA HIS A 10 -2.12 12.51 -0.05
C HIS A 10 -2.66 12.52 -1.49
N ASN A 11 -3.98 12.48 -1.69
CA ASN A 11 -4.58 12.58 -3.03
C ASN A 11 -4.34 13.96 -3.68
N ARG A 12 -4.36 15.04 -2.90
CA ARG A 12 -4.00 16.39 -3.37
C ARG A 12 -2.51 16.49 -3.70
N ASP A 13 -1.66 15.88 -2.89
CA ASP A 13 -0.22 15.82 -3.09
C ASP A 13 0.09 15.05 -4.38
N LYS A 14 -0.55 13.88 -4.60
CA LYS A 14 -0.48 13.10 -5.83
C LYS A 14 -0.92 13.90 -7.06
N SER A 15 -2.02 14.67 -6.97
CA SER A 15 -2.48 15.50 -8.10
C SER A 15 -1.56 16.68 -8.40
N GLN A 16 -0.79 17.13 -7.40
CA GLN A 16 0.30 18.10 -7.56
C GLN A 16 1.64 17.46 -7.98
N GLY A 17 1.68 16.13 -8.12
CA GLY A 17 2.84 15.37 -8.57
C GLY A 17 3.81 14.95 -7.47
N ILE A 18 3.48 15.16 -6.18
CA ILE A 18 4.22 14.57 -5.05
C ILE A 18 3.99 13.05 -5.06
N GLY A 19 5.05 12.28 -4.81
CA GLY A 19 5.04 10.81 -4.94
C GLY A 19 5.40 10.31 -6.34
N LYS A 20 5.51 11.20 -7.33
CA LYS A 20 6.05 10.85 -8.66
C LYS A 20 7.57 10.75 -8.63
N ASN A 21 8.12 10.20 -9.71
CA ASN A 21 9.56 10.10 -9.93
C ASN A 21 10.25 11.47 -9.66
N SER A 22 9.83 12.53 -10.32
CA SER A 22 10.45 13.86 -10.16
C SER A 22 10.31 14.52 -8.78
N ASN A 23 9.46 13.99 -7.88
CA ASN A 23 9.14 14.63 -6.60
C ASN A 23 8.76 13.59 -5.54
N ALA A 24 9.75 12.84 -5.06
CA ALA A 24 9.56 11.79 -4.07
C ALA A 24 9.09 12.36 -2.70
N VAL A 25 8.26 11.58 -1.99
CA VAL A 25 7.76 11.93 -0.66
C VAL A 25 8.90 11.82 0.35
N PRO A 26 9.22 12.88 1.12
CA PRO A 26 10.23 12.79 2.18
C PRO A 26 9.76 11.84 3.29
N TYR A 27 10.44 10.71 3.47
CA TYR A 27 10.11 9.75 4.51
C TYR A 27 10.28 10.37 5.90
N LEU A 28 9.28 10.21 6.76
CA LEU A 28 9.24 10.82 8.09
C LEU A 28 9.45 12.35 8.08
N ASN A 29 9.12 13.02 6.96
CA ASN A 29 9.33 14.44 6.72
C ASN A 29 10.81 14.88 6.81
N GLN A 30 11.76 13.96 6.61
CA GLN A 30 13.19 14.27 6.59
C GLN A 30 13.62 14.69 5.18
N ASN A 31 14.05 15.94 5.02
CA ASN A 31 14.56 16.45 3.74
C ASN A 31 16.10 16.39 3.70
N TYR A 32 16.67 15.56 2.82
CA TYR A 32 18.11 15.35 2.69
C TYR A 32 18.90 16.66 2.57
N LYS A 33 18.54 17.52 1.60
CA LYS A 33 19.27 18.77 1.32
C LYS A 33 19.28 19.71 2.52
N SER A 34 18.13 19.87 3.19
CA SER A 34 17.98 20.74 4.35
C SER A 34 18.76 20.22 5.56
N LEU A 35 18.71 18.91 5.81
CA LEU A 35 19.44 18.26 6.90
C LEU A 35 20.95 18.30 6.67
N LYS A 36 21.42 17.98 5.45
CA LYS A 36 22.83 18.08 5.05
C LYS A 36 23.37 19.49 5.23
N GLN A 37 22.66 20.50 4.71
CA GLN A 37 23.05 21.90 4.86
C GLN A 37 23.12 22.32 6.33
N SER A 38 22.15 21.91 7.15
CA SER A 38 22.14 22.20 8.58
C SER A 38 23.33 21.58 9.32
N CYS A 39 23.69 20.33 8.98
CA CYS A 39 24.83 19.63 9.55
C CYS A 39 26.17 20.28 9.16
N LEU A 40 26.32 20.66 7.87
CA LEU A 40 27.50 21.38 7.37
C LEU A 40 27.67 22.74 8.08
N GLN A 41 26.60 23.52 8.21
CA GLN A 41 26.62 24.81 8.92
C GLN A 41 27.03 24.66 10.39
N ARG A 42 26.55 23.61 11.07
CA ARG A 42 26.87 23.33 12.48
C ARG A 42 28.18 22.57 12.67
N ARG A 43 28.85 22.15 11.59
CA ARG A 43 30.05 21.30 11.60
C ARG A 43 29.88 20.03 12.45
N ARG A 44 28.73 19.37 12.30
CA ARG A 44 28.42 18.10 12.96
C ARG A 44 28.05 17.05 11.92
N LEU A 45 28.28 15.79 12.26
CA LEU A 45 27.77 14.67 11.47
C LEU A 45 26.30 14.44 11.81
N PHE A 46 25.52 14.04 10.81
CA PHE A 46 24.12 13.72 10.98
C PHE A 46 23.97 12.48 11.87
N GLU A 47 23.01 12.57 12.78
CA GLU A 47 22.59 11.48 13.64
C GLU A 47 21.09 11.28 13.41
N ASP A 48 20.72 10.14 12.88
CA ASP A 48 19.33 9.85 12.54
C ASP A 48 18.53 9.44 13.78
N GLU A 49 17.80 10.39 14.35
CA GLU A 49 16.91 10.17 15.50
C GLU A 49 15.76 9.21 15.19
N SER A 50 15.43 9.00 13.92
CA SER A 50 14.34 8.11 13.50
C SER A 50 14.79 6.66 13.27
N PHE A 51 16.11 6.41 13.24
CA PHE A 51 16.69 5.09 13.07
C PHE A 51 18.03 5.01 13.82
N GLU A 52 17.93 5.08 15.15
CA GLU A 52 19.08 5.18 16.04
C GLU A 52 19.97 3.92 15.99
N PRO A 53 21.28 4.02 16.32
CA PRO A 53 22.21 2.89 16.36
C PRO A 53 21.99 2.01 17.61
N LEU A 54 20.76 1.52 17.80
CA LEU A 54 20.30 0.74 18.95
C LEU A 54 19.88 -0.68 18.49
N PRO A 55 19.83 -1.66 19.42
CA PRO A 55 19.39 -3.02 19.08
C PRO A 55 17.98 -3.09 18.47
N ALA A 56 17.09 -2.13 18.77
CA ALA A 56 15.74 -2.07 18.19
C ALA A 56 15.74 -1.83 16.66
N SER A 57 16.81 -1.21 16.14
CA SER A 57 17.03 -0.99 14.70
C SER A 57 17.60 -2.24 14.03
N LEU A 58 18.25 -3.13 14.78
CA LEU A 58 18.67 -4.45 14.29
C LEU A 58 17.48 -5.40 14.20
N GLY A 59 16.63 -5.45 15.22
CA GLY A 59 15.53 -6.39 15.22
C GLY A 59 14.67 -6.40 16.48
N PHE A 60 13.87 -7.45 16.59
CA PHE A 60 12.86 -7.64 17.64
C PHE A 60 12.81 -9.08 18.17
N ASN A 61 13.34 -10.07 17.45
CA ASN A 61 13.38 -11.47 17.88
C ASN A 61 14.81 -12.03 17.78
N GLU A 62 15.20 -12.62 16.64
CA GLU A 62 16.52 -13.20 16.38
C GLU A 62 17.63 -12.15 16.44
N LEU A 63 17.34 -10.90 16.05
CA LEU A 63 18.22 -9.74 16.17
C LEU A 63 17.68 -8.71 17.18
N GLY A 64 16.80 -9.14 18.09
CA GLY A 64 16.28 -8.30 19.16
C GLY A 64 17.28 -8.02 20.28
N PRO A 65 16.96 -7.09 21.21
CA PRO A 65 17.86 -6.67 22.28
C PRO A 65 18.36 -7.80 23.20
N SER A 66 17.53 -8.84 23.40
CA SER A 66 17.84 -9.99 24.26
C SER A 66 18.64 -11.08 23.55
N SER A 67 18.83 -10.98 22.22
CA SER A 67 19.51 -12.02 21.44
C SER A 67 21.01 -12.03 21.70
N TYR A 68 21.59 -13.22 21.80
CA TYR A 68 23.05 -13.35 21.85
C TYR A 68 23.70 -12.90 20.53
N LYS A 69 22.97 -12.97 19.41
CA LYS A 69 23.44 -12.58 18.08
C LYS A 69 23.76 -11.09 17.98
N VAL A 70 23.20 -10.23 18.84
CA VAL A 70 23.47 -8.79 18.82
C VAL A 70 24.60 -8.34 19.76
N ARG A 71 25.14 -9.24 20.59
CA ARG A 71 26.22 -8.90 21.53
C ARG A 71 27.49 -8.52 20.79
N GLY A 72 28.18 -7.50 21.29
CA GLY A 72 29.44 -7.02 20.73
C GLY A 72 29.31 -6.26 19.40
N ILE A 73 28.10 -6.02 18.90
CA ILE A 73 27.89 -5.17 17.72
C ILE A 73 28.19 -3.73 18.10
N LYS A 74 28.96 -3.05 17.24
CA LYS A 74 29.24 -1.61 17.32
C LYS A 74 28.79 -0.94 16.04
N TRP A 75 28.23 0.25 16.15
CA TRP A 75 27.85 1.04 14.99
C TRP A 75 28.99 2.01 14.66
N LEU A 76 29.65 1.80 13.52
CA LEU A 76 30.81 2.58 13.08
C LEU A 76 30.49 3.26 11.75
N ARG A 77 31.06 4.45 11.52
CA ARG A 77 30.96 5.09 10.20
C ARG A 77 32.05 4.54 9.28
N PRO A 78 31.87 4.56 7.95
CA PRO A 78 32.90 4.15 6.98
C PRO A 78 34.28 4.77 7.22
N LYS A 79 34.33 6.05 7.63
CA LYS A 79 35.59 6.75 7.98
C LYS A 79 36.29 6.21 9.24
N ASP A 80 35.58 5.47 10.09
CA ASP A 80 36.13 4.80 11.27
C ASP A 80 36.57 3.36 10.95
N ILE A 81 36.15 2.81 9.80
CA ILE A 81 36.43 1.44 9.37
C ILE A 81 37.62 1.40 8.40
N VAL A 82 37.65 2.32 7.43
CA VAL A 82 38.70 2.40 6.40
C VAL A 82 39.20 3.84 6.21
N SER A 83 40.43 3.98 5.71
CA SER A 83 41.08 5.30 5.58
C SER A 83 40.53 6.18 4.48
N ASN A 84 39.99 5.60 3.40
CA ASN A 84 39.48 6.34 2.24
C ASN A 84 38.17 5.72 1.73
N PRO A 85 37.05 5.89 2.47
CA PRO A 85 35.79 5.33 2.05
C PRO A 85 35.27 6.05 0.79
N LYS A 86 34.70 5.29 -0.12
CA LYS A 86 34.03 5.74 -1.34
C LYS A 86 32.56 5.37 -1.27
N PHE A 87 31.72 6.25 -1.80
CA PHE A 87 30.29 5.95 -1.92
C PHE A 87 30.12 4.96 -3.06
N ILE A 88 30.52 5.40 -4.26
CA ILE A 88 30.72 4.58 -5.46
C ILE A 88 32.11 4.95 -6.00
N LYS A 89 32.95 3.97 -6.35
CA LYS A 89 34.35 4.21 -6.78
C LYS A 89 34.50 4.48 -8.28
N GLN A 90 33.76 3.76 -9.12
CA GLN A 90 33.75 3.95 -10.59
C GLN A 90 32.33 3.86 -11.13
N ASP A 91 31.76 2.67 -11.06
CA ASP A 91 30.36 2.37 -11.36
C ASP A 91 29.83 1.54 -10.19
N ALA A 92 28.56 1.70 -9.85
CA ALA A 92 27.90 0.77 -8.93
C ALA A 92 27.69 -0.53 -9.71
N THR A 93 28.45 -1.54 -9.33
CA THR A 93 28.44 -2.84 -9.99
C THR A 93 27.93 -3.91 -9.07
N ARG A 94 27.55 -5.01 -9.69
CA ARG A 94 27.06 -6.21 -9.04
C ARG A 94 28.08 -6.93 -8.13
N THR A 95 29.38 -6.60 -8.19
CA THR A 95 30.41 -7.11 -7.26
C THR A 95 30.41 -6.37 -5.93
N ASP A 96 29.68 -5.27 -5.83
CA ASP A 96 29.61 -4.43 -4.63
C ASP A 96 28.61 -5.00 -3.60
N ILE A 97 28.08 -6.21 -3.83
CA ILE A 97 26.95 -6.80 -3.13
C ILE A 97 27.31 -8.22 -2.67
N CYS A 98 27.89 -8.32 -1.48
CA CYS A 98 28.15 -9.58 -0.79
C CYS A 98 27.20 -9.72 0.41
N GLN A 99 26.58 -10.89 0.55
CA GLN A 99 25.66 -11.19 1.65
C GLN A 99 26.39 -11.24 2.99
N GLY A 100 25.81 -10.57 3.98
CA GLY A 100 26.24 -10.65 5.37
C GLY A 100 25.47 -11.72 6.15
N ALA A 101 25.32 -11.50 7.45
CA ALA A 101 24.71 -12.46 8.38
C ALA A 101 23.16 -12.44 8.42
N LEU A 102 22.51 -11.76 7.46
CA LEU A 102 21.05 -11.62 7.38
C LEU A 102 20.47 -12.52 6.27
N GLY A 103 19.26 -13.04 6.51
CA GLY A 103 18.54 -13.89 5.56
C GLY A 103 17.74 -13.09 4.52
N ASP A 104 18.37 -12.11 3.89
CA ASP A 104 17.78 -11.17 2.95
C ASP A 104 18.34 -11.30 1.52
N CYS A 105 18.85 -12.48 1.16
CA CYS A 105 19.38 -12.81 -0.17
C CYS A 105 18.47 -12.39 -1.34
N TRP A 106 17.16 -12.38 -1.13
CA TRP A 106 16.14 -11.89 -2.07
C TRP A 106 16.33 -10.40 -2.40
N LEU A 107 16.68 -9.57 -1.42
CA LEU A 107 16.92 -8.15 -1.57
C LEU A 107 18.23 -7.94 -2.34
N LEU A 108 19.28 -8.68 -1.99
CA LEU A 108 20.58 -8.59 -2.65
C LEU A 108 20.49 -8.96 -4.13
N ALA A 109 19.74 -10.01 -4.48
CA ALA A 109 19.51 -10.36 -5.88
C ALA A 109 18.75 -9.25 -6.63
N ALA A 110 17.81 -8.57 -5.95
CA ALA A 110 17.15 -7.41 -6.52
C ALA A 110 18.11 -6.24 -6.75
N ILE A 111 18.98 -5.92 -5.77
CA ILE A 111 20.00 -4.87 -5.90
C ILE A 111 21.02 -5.24 -6.99
N ALA A 112 21.44 -6.51 -7.07
CA ALA A 112 22.37 -6.97 -8.10
C ALA A 112 21.78 -6.81 -9.50
N SER A 113 20.52 -7.15 -9.69
CA SER A 113 19.83 -6.95 -10.96
C SER A 113 19.64 -5.47 -11.28
N LEU A 114 19.42 -4.62 -10.26
CA LEU A 114 19.32 -3.17 -10.42
C LEU A 114 20.59 -2.57 -11.05
N THR A 115 21.78 -3.07 -10.69
CA THR A 115 23.05 -2.60 -11.27
C THR A 115 23.17 -2.86 -12.79
N LEU A 116 22.37 -3.77 -13.35
CA LEU A 116 22.33 -4.03 -14.79
C LEU A 116 21.67 -2.89 -15.57
N ASN A 117 20.80 -2.12 -14.91
CA ASN A 117 20.13 -0.97 -15.51
C ASN A 117 20.56 0.32 -14.80
N LYS A 118 21.59 0.98 -15.35
CA LYS A 118 22.16 2.20 -14.78
C LYS A 118 21.12 3.32 -14.58
N GLN A 119 20.08 3.39 -15.41
CA GLN A 119 19.06 4.44 -15.29
C GLN A 119 18.21 4.24 -14.03
N ILE A 120 17.76 3.01 -13.79
CA ILE A 120 16.98 2.66 -12.59
C ILE A 120 17.88 2.69 -11.35
N LEU A 121 19.13 2.25 -11.46
CA LEU A 121 20.08 2.36 -10.35
C LEU A 121 20.29 3.81 -9.92
N SER A 122 20.47 4.73 -10.88
CA SER A 122 20.61 6.17 -10.62
C SER A 122 19.37 6.79 -9.97
N ARG A 123 18.22 6.13 -10.12
CA ARG A 123 16.95 6.54 -9.52
C ARG A 123 16.92 6.17 -8.04
N VAL A 124 17.27 4.93 -7.71
CA VAL A 124 17.29 4.42 -6.33
C VAL A 124 18.47 4.97 -5.54
N VAL A 125 19.63 5.13 -6.21
CA VAL A 125 20.91 5.58 -5.64
C VAL A 125 21.33 6.88 -6.32
N PRO A 126 20.94 8.05 -5.78
CA PRO A 126 21.33 9.35 -6.31
C PRO A 126 22.85 9.55 -6.34
N HIS A 127 23.36 10.12 -7.44
CA HIS A 127 24.80 10.32 -7.68
C HIS A 127 25.41 11.54 -6.96
N ASP A 128 24.61 12.37 -6.30
CA ASP A 128 25.04 13.60 -5.60
C ASP A 128 25.60 13.33 -4.19
N GLN A 129 26.17 12.15 -3.98
CA GLN A 129 26.57 11.62 -2.69
C GLN A 129 28.06 11.23 -2.67
N SER A 130 28.79 11.67 -1.64
CA SER A 130 30.23 11.44 -1.52
C SER A 130 30.68 11.46 -0.06
N PHE A 131 31.76 10.73 0.24
CA PHE A 131 32.48 10.83 1.51
C PHE A 131 33.54 11.95 1.51
N GLU A 132 33.86 12.51 0.35
CA GLU A 132 34.91 13.51 0.17
C GLU A 132 34.30 14.92 0.10
N GLU A 133 33.34 15.12 -0.78
CA GLU A 133 32.72 16.42 -1.03
C GLU A 133 31.47 16.63 -0.16
N ASP A 134 31.39 17.78 0.50
CA ASP A 134 30.26 18.19 1.36
C ASP A 134 29.78 17.11 2.35
N TYR A 135 30.74 16.31 2.85
CA TYR A 135 30.43 15.21 3.74
C TYR A 135 29.91 15.69 5.09
N ALA A 136 28.71 15.23 5.44
CA ALA A 136 28.07 15.47 6.73
C ALA A 136 27.54 14.17 7.38
N GLY A 137 28.04 12.99 6.96
CA GLY A 137 27.61 11.70 7.50
C GLY A 137 26.14 11.37 7.25
N ILE A 138 25.59 11.86 6.12
CA ILE A 138 24.18 11.75 5.71
C ILE A 138 24.11 11.34 4.24
N PHE A 139 23.21 10.41 3.94
CA PHE A 139 22.95 9.83 2.62
C PHE A 139 21.45 9.66 2.43
N HIS A 140 21.00 9.46 1.19
CA HIS A 140 19.59 9.23 0.88
C HIS A 140 19.41 8.27 -0.31
N PHE A 141 18.25 7.62 -0.34
CA PHE A 141 17.87 6.63 -1.33
C PHE A 141 16.38 6.72 -1.60
N GLU A 142 15.97 6.44 -2.83
CA GLU A 142 14.57 6.54 -3.23
C GLU A 142 13.99 5.15 -3.49
N PHE A 143 12.89 4.83 -2.81
CA PHE A 143 12.18 3.57 -2.97
C PHE A 143 10.75 3.82 -3.40
N TRP A 144 10.23 3.01 -4.30
CA TRP A 144 8.82 2.97 -4.60
C TRP A 144 8.08 2.21 -3.50
N GLN A 145 6.98 2.77 -3.01
CA GLN A 145 6.12 2.22 -1.97
C GLN A 145 4.66 2.44 -2.36
N PHE A 146 4.00 1.38 -2.80
CA PHE A 146 2.55 1.31 -2.98
C PHE A 146 1.93 2.44 -3.82
N GLY A 147 2.62 2.85 -4.88
CA GLY A 147 2.23 3.91 -5.81
C GLY A 147 3.09 5.18 -5.72
N ASP A 148 3.87 5.33 -4.66
CA ASP A 148 4.65 6.55 -4.41
C ASP A 148 6.14 6.30 -4.33
N TRP A 149 6.94 7.16 -4.97
CA TRP A 149 8.36 7.26 -4.68
C TRP A 149 8.58 7.97 -3.35
N VAL A 150 9.40 7.38 -2.49
CA VAL A 150 9.69 7.83 -1.13
C VAL A 150 11.19 8.01 -0.98
N ASP A 151 11.62 9.21 -0.58
CA ASP A 151 13.01 9.56 -0.30
C ASP A 151 13.36 9.24 1.16
N VAL A 152 14.28 8.31 1.38
CA VAL A 152 14.68 7.82 2.70
C VAL A 152 16.09 8.29 3.01
N VAL A 153 16.19 9.20 3.98
CA VAL A 153 17.46 9.71 4.51
C VAL A 153 18.01 8.76 5.58
N VAL A 154 19.32 8.52 5.60
CA VAL A 154 20.02 7.78 6.65
C VAL A 154 21.34 8.45 7.00
N ASP A 155 21.80 8.28 8.24
CA ASP A 155 23.22 8.49 8.54
C ASP A 155 24.08 7.29 8.10
N ASP A 156 25.40 7.44 8.11
CA ASP A 156 26.33 6.39 7.67
C ASP A 156 26.84 5.46 8.78
N ARG A 157 26.23 5.43 9.97
CA ARG A 157 26.60 4.46 11.01
C ARG A 157 26.12 3.06 10.60
N LEU A 158 27.03 2.10 10.43
CA LEU A 158 26.72 0.74 10.00
C LEU A 158 27.00 -0.28 11.13
N PRO A 159 26.18 -1.34 11.28
CA PRO A 159 26.44 -2.42 12.23
C PRO A 159 27.72 -3.18 11.89
N THR A 160 28.64 -3.26 12.85
CA THR A 160 29.91 -3.96 12.72
C THR A 160 30.17 -4.92 13.87
N ARG A 161 30.96 -5.96 13.60
CA ARG A 161 31.57 -6.82 14.60
C ARG A 161 33.05 -6.94 14.28
N ASP A 162 33.89 -6.70 15.28
CA ASP A 162 35.35 -6.74 15.14
C ASP A 162 35.89 -5.87 13.99
N GLY A 163 35.25 -4.71 13.77
CA GLY A 163 35.63 -3.77 12.71
C GLY A 163 35.19 -4.16 11.30
N LYS A 164 34.43 -5.25 11.13
CA LYS A 164 33.86 -5.69 9.84
C LYS A 164 32.37 -5.46 9.80
N LEU A 165 31.84 -5.12 8.63
CA LEU A 165 30.40 -4.99 8.39
C LEU A 165 29.69 -6.32 8.66
N LEU A 166 28.54 -6.25 9.33
CA LEU A 166 27.76 -7.44 9.68
C LEU A 166 26.81 -7.87 8.55
N PHE A 167 26.33 -6.92 7.74
CA PHE A 167 25.34 -7.11 6.70
C PHE A 167 25.97 -6.90 5.31
N VAL A 168 25.22 -6.36 4.34
CA VAL A 168 25.71 -6.17 2.96
C VAL A 168 27.00 -5.36 2.96
N HIS A 169 27.94 -5.79 2.14
CA HIS A 169 29.21 -5.11 1.92
C HIS A 169 29.74 -5.37 0.51
N SER A 170 30.63 -4.51 0.02
CA SER A 170 31.35 -4.71 -1.23
C SER A 170 32.58 -5.61 -1.02
N GLU A 171 32.95 -6.38 -2.05
CA GLU A 171 34.26 -7.05 -2.10
C GLU A 171 35.40 -6.02 -2.04
N ASP A 172 35.21 -4.85 -2.67
CA ASP A 172 36.06 -3.68 -2.42
C ASP A 172 35.66 -3.08 -1.07
N GLY A 173 36.38 -3.47 -0.01
CA GLY A 173 36.13 -3.01 1.35
C GLY A 173 36.19 -1.49 1.57
N SER A 174 36.47 -0.70 0.53
CA SER A 174 36.38 0.76 0.56
C SER A 174 35.06 1.34 0.01
N GLU A 175 34.14 0.54 -0.52
CA GLU A 175 32.88 0.99 -1.12
C GLU A 175 31.64 0.66 -0.27
N PHE A 176 30.72 1.62 -0.11
CA PHE A 176 29.66 1.55 0.92
C PHE A 176 28.23 1.85 0.47
N TRP A 177 27.97 2.15 -0.81
CA TRP A 177 26.62 2.48 -1.27
C TRP A 177 25.61 1.35 -1.01
N SER A 178 26.00 0.08 -1.23
CA SER A 178 25.13 -1.09 -1.07
C SER A 178 24.75 -1.32 0.39
N ALA A 179 25.71 -1.16 1.32
CA ALA A 179 25.49 -1.25 2.76
C ALA A 179 24.55 -0.14 3.26
N LEU A 180 24.68 1.08 2.72
CA LEU A 180 23.82 2.21 3.08
C LEU A 180 22.42 2.08 2.47
N LEU A 181 22.30 1.52 1.26
CA LEU A 181 21.03 1.21 0.61
C LEU A 181 20.24 0.19 1.43
N GLU A 182 20.88 -0.90 1.84
CA GLU A 182 20.28 -1.91 2.72
C GLU A 182 19.81 -1.27 4.05
N LYS A 183 20.63 -0.39 4.65
CA LYS A 183 20.24 0.35 5.86
C LYS A 183 19.00 1.21 5.64
N ALA A 184 18.92 1.95 4.54
CA ALA A 184 17.76 2.78 4.23
C ALA A 184 16.50 1.94 4.02
N TYR A 185 16.64 0.79 3.36
CA TYR A 185 15.54 -0.16 3.19
C TYR A 185 15.12 -0.83 4.52
N ALA A 186 16.07 -1.14 5.39
CA ALA A 186 15.81 -1.61 6.76
C ALA A 186 15.06 -0.56 7.58
N LYS A 187 15.43 0.72 7.45
CA LYS A 187 14.74 1.85 8.09
C LYS A 187 13.30 2.00 7.59
N LEU A 188 13.08 1.88 6.29
CA LEU A 188 11.76 1.94 5.67
C LEU A 188 10.83 0.84 6.24
N ASN A 189 11.38 -0.37 6.41
CA ASN A 189 10.70 -1.53 6.96
C ASN A 189 10.71 -1.61 8.51
N GLY A 190 11.41 -0.68 9.17
CA GLY A 190 11.44 -0.49 10.62
C GLY A 190 12.58 -1.16 11.39
N CYS A 191 13.31 -2.12 10.82
CA CYS A 191 14.57 -2.70 11.34
C CYS A 191 15.18 -3.68 10.33
N TYR A 192 16.45 -4.06 10.49
CA TYR A 192 17.12 -5.06 9.65
C TYR A 192 16.40 -6.43 9.67
N GLU A 193 15.97 -6.91 10.84
CA GLU A 193 15.29 -8.21 10.96
C GLU A 193 13.98 -8.29 10.14
N ALA A 194 13.34 -7.16 9.85
CA ALA A 194 12.13 -7.12 9.02
C ALA A 194 12.41 -7.47 7.54
N LEU A 195 13.68 -7.41 7.12
CA LEU A 195 14.13 -7.81 5.78
C LEU A 195 14.35 -9.33 5.67
N SER A 196 14.43 -10.05 6.79
CA SER A 196 14.59 -11.49 6.77
C SER A 196 13.36 -12.18 6.15
N GLY A 197 13.58 -12.98 5.12
CA GLY A 197 12.51 -13.68 4.41
C GLY A 197 11.61 -12.77 3.56
N GLY A 198 11.81 -12.82 2.25
CA GLY A 198 11.06 -12.10 1.23
C GLY A 198 11.24 -12.69 -0.16
N SER A 199 10.54 -12.11 -1.13
CA SER A 199 10.62 -12.47 -2.54
C SER A 199 11.40 -11.41 -3.32
N THR A 200 12.21 -11.82 -4.30
CA THR A 200 12.99 -10.88 -5.14
C THR A 200 12.06 -9.90 -5.86
N THR A 201 10.86 -10.35 -6.22
CA THR A 201 9.78 -9.49 -6.76
C THR A 201 9.51 -8.25 -5.90
N GLU A 202 9.55 -8.37 -4.58
CA GLU A 202 9.29 -7.24 -3.67
C GLU A 202 10.38 -6.16 -3.82
N GLY A 203 11.64 -6.61 -3.94
CA GLY A 203 12.76 -5.71 -4.16
C GLY A 203 12.69 -5.07 -5.55
N PHE A 204 12.34 -5.83 -6.59
CA PHE A 204 12.15 -5.26 -7.92
C PHE A 204 11.06 -4.20 -7.94
N GLU A 205 9.90 -4.47 -7.36
CA GLU A 205 8.80 -3.50 -7.28
C GLU A 205 9.25 -2.23 -6.51
N ASP A 206 9.94 -2.38 -5.38
CA ASP A 206 10.36 -1.25 -4.55
C ASP A 206 11.52 -0.45 -5.18
N PHE A 207 12.31 -1.05 -6.07
CA PHE A 207 13.38 -0.36 -6.78
C PHE A 207 12.96 0.25 -8.12
N THR A 208 11.81 -0.15 -8.66
CA THR A 208 11.42 0.23 -10.02
C THR A 208 10.04 0.88 -10.13
N GLY A 209 9.16 0.63 -9.15
CA GLY A 209 7.72 0.85 -9.27
C GLY A 209 7.02 -0.07 -10.27
N GLY A 210 7.76 -0.98 -10.91
CA GLY A 210 7.24 -1.93 -11.89
C GLY A 210 6.33 -2.99 -11.28
N ILE A 211 5.72 -3.80 -12.14
CA ILE A 211 4.85 -4.92 -11.79
C ILE A 211 5.59 -6.24 -12.00
N ALA A 212 5.68 -7.08 -10.97
CA ALA A 212 6.39 -8.34 -11.03
C ALA A 212 5.46 -9.53 -11.28
N GLU A 213 5.71 -10.22 -12.39
CA GLU A 213 5.06 -11.49 -12.73
C GLU A 213 5.93 -12.66 -12.28
N ARG A 214 5.29 -13.77 -11.91
CA ARG A 214 5.96 -15.01 -11.53
C ARG A 214 5.53 -16.15 -12.44
N HIS A 215 6.50 -16.92 -12.92
CA HIS A 215 6.30 -18.12 -13.74
C HIS A 215 6.85 -19.35 -13.04
N GLU A 216 6.02 -20.39 -12.90
CA GLU A 216 6.43 -21.70 -12.40
C GLU A 216 7.07 -22.51 -13.53
N LEU A 217 8.34 -22.85 -13.40
CA LEU A 217 9.12 -23.47 -14.48
C LEU A 217 8.86 -24.96 -14.65
N SER A 218 8.23 -25.62 -13.67
CA SER A 218 7.73 -27.00 -13.82
C SER A 218 6.51 -27.10 -14.74
N LYS A 219 5.82 -25.98 -14.99
CA LYS A 219 4.68 -25.87 -15.92
C LYS A 219 4.82 -24.59 -16.74
N PRO A 220 5.89 -24.50 -17.56
CA PRO A 220 6.20 -23.25 -18.25
C PRO A 220 5.18 -22.98 -19.34
N ASP A 221 4.88 -21.70 -19.55
CA ASP A 221 4.14 -21.26 -20.73
C ASP A 221 4.90 -21.72 -22.00
N PRO A 222 4.24 -22.30 -23.01
CA PRO A 222 4.89 -22.72 -24.26
C PRO A 222 5.69 -21.61 -24.96
N HIS A 223 5.32 -20.36 -24.73
CA HIS A 223 5.92 -19.14 -25.28
C HIS A 223 6.84 -18.41 -24.29
N LEU A 224 7.16 -19.00 -23.13
CA LEU A 224 7.95 -18.37 -22.06
C LEU A 224 9.29 -17.78 -22.53
N PHE A 225 9.99 -18.47 -23.43
CA PHE A 225 11.26 -17.96 -23.97
C PHE A 225 11.09 -16.62 -24.72
N ASN A 226 9.99 -16.47 -25.45
CA ASN A 226 9.68 -15.22 -26.15
C ASN A 226 9.27 -14.12 -25.18
N ILE A 227 8.55 -14.48 -24.11
CA ILE A 227 8.20 -13.56 -23.00
C ILE A 227 9.48 -13.01 -22.36
N ILE A 228 10.44 -13.88 -22.02
CA ILE A 228 11.75 -13.50 -21.46
C ILE A 228 12.49 -12.55 -22.40
N ARG A 229 12.58 -12.88 -23.70
CA ARG A 229 13.27 -12.02 -24.68
C ARG A 229 12.60 -10.65 -24.78
N LYS A 230 11.27 -10.60 -24.95
CA LYS A 230 10.51 -9.34 -24.98
C LYS A 230 10.67 -8.53 -23.68
N ALA A 231 10.75 -9.19 -22.53
CA ALA A 231 10.97 -8.53 -21.24
C ALA A 231 12.37 -7.90 -21.17
N LEU A 232 13.41 -8.64 -21.55
CA LEU A 232 14.79 -8.13 -21.62
C LEU A 232 14.91 -6.96 -22.62
N ASP A 233 14.28 -7.07 -23.79
CA ASP A 233 14.25 -6.00 -24.81
C ASP A 233 13.54 -4.74 -24.31
N ARG A 234 12.57 -4.88 -23.38
CA ARG A 234 11.85 -3.78 -22.72
C ARG A 234 12.57 -3.26 -21.47
N GLY A 235 13.76 -3.78 -21.16
CA GLY A 235 14.56 -3.39 -19.98
C GLY A 235 14.03 -3.93 -18.65
N SER A 236 13.06 -4.86 -18.66
CA SER A 236 12.53 -5.49 -17.45
C SER A 236 13.65 -6.14 -16.64
N LEU A 237 13.48 -6.17 -15.31
CA LEU A 237 14.39 -6.90 -14.42
C LEU A 237 13.90 -8.34 -14.29
N LEU A 238 14.80 -9.31 -14.49
CA LEU A 238 14.44 -10.72 -14.41
C LEU A 238 15.27 -11.42 -13.34
N GLY A 239 14.57 -12.17 -12.48
CA GLY A 239 15.14 -13.03 -11.46
C GLY A 239 14.72 -14.49 -11.65
N CYS A 240 15.48 -15.43 -11.12
CA CYS A 240 15.09 -16.83 -11.05
C CYS A 240 15.62 -17.49 -9.78
N SER A 241 15.00 -18.58 -9.35
CA SER A 241 15.40 -19.28 -8.14
C SER A 241 15.10 -20.76 -8.20
N ILE A 242 15.80 -21.50 -7.33
CA ILE A 242 15.65 -22.95 -7.16
C ILE A 242 15.01 -23.18 -5.79
N ASP A 243 13.87 -23.87 -5.78
CA ASP A 243 13.14 -24.15 -4.54
C ASP A 243 13.93 -25.10 -3.62
N ILE A 244 13.80 -24.89 -2.31
CA ILE A 244 14.36 -25.78 -1.29
C ILE A 244 13.33 -26.81 -0.85
N THR A 245 13.79 -28.04 -0.63
CA THR A 245 13.00 -29.14 -0.07
C THR A 245 12.94 -29.13 1.46
N SER A 246 13.90 -28.47 2.10
CA SER A 246 13.97 -28.31 3.55
C SER A 246 14.77 -27.05 3.91
N ALA A 247 14.60 -26.52 5.13
CA ALA A 247 15.38 -25.36 5.58
C ALA A 247 16.89 -25.61 5.59
N ALA A 248 17.32 -26.88 5.75
CA ALA A 248 18.73 -27.26 5.68
C ALA A 248 19.32 -27.20 4.26
N ASP A 249 18.45 -27.14 3.23
CA ASP A 249 18.85 -27.00 1.83
C ASP A 249 19.02 -25.53 1.41
N SER A 250 18.75 -24.56 2.31
CA SER A 250 18.97 -23.14 2.03
C SER A 250 20.45 -22.87 1.76
N GLU A 251 20.73 -22.21 0.64
CA GLU A 251 22.08 -21.90 0.16
C GLU A 251 22.96 -23.15 -0.10
N ALA A 252 22.36 -24.33 -0.23
CA ALA A 252 23.09 -25.56 -0.54
C ALA A 252 23.54 -25.61 -2.01
N VAL A 253 24.83 -25.83 -2.24
CA VAL A 253 25.41 -25.99 -3.58
C VAL A 253 25.16 -27.40 -4.11
N THR A 254 24.56 -27.51 -5.29
CA THR A 254 24.31 -28.76 -6.01
C THR A 254 25.59 -29.29 -6.68
N TYR A 255 25.56 -30.55 -7.13
CA TYR A 255 26.67 -31.13 -7.89
C TYR A 255 26.95 -30.41 -9.23
N ARG A 256 25.98 -29.66 -9.75
CA ARG A 256 26.11 -28.81 -10.95
C ARG A 256 26.55 -27.38 -10.65
N LYS A 257 26.96 -27.11 -9.40
CA LYS A 257 27.37 -25.78 -8.91
C LYS A 257 26.26 -24.72 -8.99
N LEU A 258 25.00 -25.12 -8.90
CA LEU A 258 23.88 -24.20 -8.67
C LEU A 258 23.51 -24.19 -7.19
N VAL A 259 23.04 -23.07 -6.66
CA VAL A 259 22.73 -22.84 -5.24
C VAL A 259 21.22 -22.86 -5.05
N LYS A 260 20.73 -23.70 -4.13
CA LYS A 260 19.29 -23.79 -3.81
C LYS A 260 18.86 -22.70 -2.82
N GLY A 261 17.60 -22.27 -2.87
CA GLY A 261 17.07 -21.26 -1.95
C GLY A 261 17.72 -19.89 -2.13
N HIS A 262 18.27 -19.65 -3.31
CA HIS A 262 19.04 -18.48 -3.65
C HIS A 262 18.49 -17.84 -4.93
N ALA A 263 18.55 -16.52 -5.00
CA ALA A 263 18.02 -15.75 -6.12
C ALA A 263 19.14 -15.42 -7.10
N TYR A 264 18.90 -15.70 -8.37
CA TYR A 264 19.77 -15.45 -9.51
C TYR A 264 19.15 -14.39 -10.42
N SER A 265 19.97 -13.69 -11.19
CA SER A 265 19.48 -12.76 -12.22
C SER A 265 19.49 -13.42 -13.60
N VAL A 266 18.46 -13.17 -14.43
CA VAL A 266 18.50 -13.51 -15.86
C VAL A 266 18.96 -12.27 -16.62
N THR A 267 20.08 -12.38 -17.32
CA THR A 267 20.77 -11.23 -17.94
C THR A 267 20.81 -11.29 -19.47
N GLY A 268 20.25 -12.34 -20.08
CA GLY A 268 20.24 -12.50 -21.53
C GLY A 268 19.43 -13.69 -21.99
N ALA A 269 18.86 -13.61 -23.19
CA ALA A 269 18.18 -14.71 -23.85
C ALA A 269 18.40 -14.63 -25.37
N GLU A 270 19.06 -15.65 -25.93
CA GLU A 270 19.60 -15.63 -27.28
C GLU A 270 19.32 -16.95 -28.01
N GLN A 271 19.30 -16.91 -29.33
CA GLN A 271 19.18 -18.11 -30.15
C GLN A 271 20.39 -18.25 -31.05
N VAL A 272 20.99 -19.44 -31.06
CA VAL A 272 22.19 -19.73 -31.86
C VAL A 272 21.95 -20.94 -32.74
N LYS A 273 22.61 -20.97 -33.91
CA LYS A 273 22.59 -22.16 -34.75
C LYS A 273 23.54 -23.21 -34.19
N TYR A 274 23.02 -24.38 -33.83
CA TYR A 274 23.79 -25.48 -33.26
C TYR A 274 23.32 -26.80 -33.85
N ARG A 275 24.26 -27.62 -34.35
CA ARG A 275 24.01 -28.96 -34.93
C ARG A 275 22.84 -29.03 -35.94
N GLY A 276 22.68 -27.99 -36.77
CA GLY A 276 21.65 -27.93 -37.81
C GLY A 276 20.28 -27.42 -37.35
N GLY A 277 20.10 -27.13 -36.06
CA GLY A 277 18.91 -26.50 -35.50
C GLY A 277 19.20 -25.14 -34.86
N MET A 278 18.15 -24.50 -34.35
CA MET A 278 18.25 -23.31 -33.50
C MET A 278 18.15 -23.72 -32.03
N GLU A 279 19.21 -23.47 -31.27
CA GLU A 279 19.27 -23.70 -29.83
C GLU A 279 18.90 -22.43 -29.08
N LYS A 280 18.11 -22.57 -28.01
CA LYS A 280 17.69 -21.46 -27.15
C LYS A 280 18.62 -21.41 -25.94
N LEU A 281 19.34 -20.30 -25.77
CA LEU A 281 20.25 -20.09 -24.66
C LEU A 281 19.71 -19.00 -23.74
N ILE A 282 19.93 -19.19 -22.44
CA ILE A 282 19.61 -18.20 -21.41
C ILE A 282 20.86 -17.94 -20.58
N ARG A 283 21.12 -16.66 -20.29
CA ARG A 283 22.24 -16.22 -19.48
C ARG A 283 21.75 -15.92 -18.08
N ILE A 284 22.37 -16.58 -17.11
CA ILE A 284 22.05 -16.49 -15.70
C ILE A 284 23.26 -15.97 -14.96
N ARG A 285 23.04 -15.21 -13.89
CA ARG A 285 24.11 -14.76 -13.02
C ARG A 285 23.84 -15.05 -11.56
N ASN A 286 24.84 -15.64 -10.90
CA ASN A 286 24.93 -15.75 -9.45
C ASN A 286 25.35 -14.40 -8.84
N PRO A 287 24.56 -13.79 -7.92
CA PRO A 287 24.93 -12.54 -7.28
C PRO A 287 26.18 -12.66 -6.40
N TRP A 288 26.59 -13.86 -5.95
CA TRP A 288 27.87 -14.05 -5.25
C TRP A 288 29.09 -13.69 -6.09
N GLY A 289 28.95 -13.60 -7.43
CA GLY A 289 30.06 -13.30 -8.32
C GLY A 289 31.03 -14.46 -8.54
N GLU A 290 30.70 -15.63 -8.00
CA GLU A 290 31.45 -16.87 -8.11
C GLU A 290 30.49 -18.07 -8.12
N VAL A 291 31.03 -19.28 -8.30
CA VAL A 291 30.27 -20.54 -8.31
C VAL A 291 29.32 -20.60 -9.50
N GLU A 292 29.90 -20.95 -10.64
CA GLU A 292 29.20 -21.03 -11.92
C GLU A 292 28.82 -22.46 -12.33
N TRP A 293 27.76 -22.54 -13.15
CA TRP A 293 27.31 -23.73 -13.84
C TRP A 293 28.46 -24.48 -14.52
N ASN A 294 28.55 -25.79 -14.30
CA ASN A 294 29.60 -26.64 -14.87
C ASN A 294 29.13 -27.58 -16.00
N GLY A 295 27.91 -27.39 -16.52
CA GLY A 295 27.34 -28.21 -17.60
C GLY A 295 27.61 -27.64 -19.00
N ASP A 296 26.80 -28.07 -19.97
CA ASP A 296 26.85 -27.56 -21.34
C ASP A 296 26.60 -26.05 -21.38
N TRP A 297 27.29 -25.35 -22.28
CA TRP A 297 27.27 -23.88 -22.43
C TRP A 297 27.91 -23.08 -21.30
N SER A 298 28.45 -23.72 -20.25
CA SER A 298 29.37 -23.06 -19.32
C SER A 298 30.57 -22.46 -20.04
N ASP A 299 31.24 -21.51 -19.39
CA ASP A 299 32.42 -20.79 -19.91
C ASP A 299 33.53 -21.68 -20.46
N LYS A 300 33.71 -22.84 -19.83
CA LYS A 300 34.75 -23.82 -20.16
C LYS A 300 34.23 -24.94 -21.07
N SER A 301 32.94 -24.92 -21.43
CA SER A 301 32.32 -25.99 -22.22
C SER A 301 32.86 -26.05 -23.64
N SER A 302 33.13 -27.27 -24.12
CA SER A 302 33.58 -27.51 -25.49
C SER A 302 32.47 -27.32 -26.54
N VAL A 303 31.20 -27.25 -26.12
CA VAL A 303 30.06 -27.11 -27.06
C VAL A 303 30.11 -25.80 -27.83
N TRP A 304 30.70 -24.75 -27.24
CA TRP A 304 30.99 -23.47 -27.88
C TRP A 304 31.85 -23.56 -29.14
N ARG A 305 32.57 -24.66 -29.36
CA ARG A 305 33.33 -24.90 -30.61
C ARG A 305 32.44 -25.25 -31.80
N SER A 306 31.17 -25.54 -31.57
CA SER A 306 30.22 -25.98 -32.61
C SER A 306 29.24 -24.87 -33.05
N VAL A 307 29.38 -23.65 -32.52
CA VAL A 307 28.65 -22.46 -32.98
C VAL A 307 29.55 -21.59 -33.86
N SER A 308 28.97 -20.59 -34.53
CA SER A 308 29.74 -19.63 -35.34
C SER A 308 30.77 -18.87 -34.48
N ASP A 309 31.89 -18.46 -35.08
CA ASP A 309 32.88 -17.67 -34.34
C ASP A 309 32.31 -16.31 -33.89
N ASP A 310 31.41 -15.71 -34.68
CA ASP A 310 30.71 -14.46 -34.34
C ASP A 310 29.83 -14.64 -33.10
N ASP A 311 28.98 -15.68 -33.05
CA ASP A 311 28.16 -15.98 -31.87
C ASP A 311 29.03 -16.34 -30.67
N ARG A 312 30.12 -17.09 -30.89
CA ARG A 312 31.03 -17.45 -29.80
C ARG A 312 31.66 -16.21 -29.19
N GLN A 313 32.14 -15.28 -30.00
CA GLN A 313 32.76 -14.04 -29.52
C GLN A 313 31.74 -13.13 -28.83
N ARG A 314 30.51 -13.08 -29.35
CA ARG A 314 29.43 -12.26 -28.79
C ARG A 314 28.92 -12.78 -27.44
N LEU A 315 28.83 -14.11 -27.28
CA LEU A 315 28.15 -14.72 -26.14
C LEU A 315 29.10 -15.24 -25.06
N THR A 316 30.34 -15.65 -25.39
CA THR A 316 31.24 -16.20 -24.37
C THR A 316 32.10 -15.12 -23.70
N ASN A 317 32.09 -15.10 -22.36
CA ASN A 317 32.98 -14.29 -21.55
C ASN A 317 33.65 -15.22 -20.54
N ARG A 318 34.86 -15.73 -20.84
CA ARG A 318 35.56 -16.73 -20.00
C ARG A 318 36.14 -16.11 -18.72
N ARG A 319 35.28 -15.76 -17.77
CA ARG A 319 35.66 -15.12 -16.50
C ARG A 319 34.80 -15.72 -15.40
N GLU A 320 35.41 -16.06 -14.27
CA GLU A 320 34.62 -16.41 -13.08
C GLU A 320 34.08 -15.10 -12.49
N ASP A 321 32.87 -14.73 -12.90
CA ASP A 321 32.16 -13.52 -12.45
C ASP A 321 30.70 -13.81 -12.03
N GLY A 322 30.38 -15.11 -11.92
CA GLY A 322 29.09 -15.67 -11.56
C GLY A 322 28.13 -15.75 -12.74
N GLU A 323 28.45 -15.20 -13.92
CA GLU A 323 27.61 -15.21 -15.11
C GLU A 323 27.92 -16.41 -16.01
N PHE A 324 26.89 -17.12 -16.45
CA PHE A 324 27.05 -18.27 -17.33
C PHE A 324 25.85 -18.41 -18.26
N TRP A 325 26.08 -19.05 -19.40
CA TRP A 325 25.00 -19.51 -20.27
C TRP A 325 24.64 -20.96 -19.97
N MET A 326 23.37 -21.28 -20.17
CA MET A 326 22.86 -22.64 -20.21
C MET A 326 21.78 -22.77 -21.28
N SER A 327 21.47 -24.01 -21.69
CA SER A 327 20.33 -24.22 -22.58
C SER A 327 19.03 -23.86 -21.85
N PHE A 328 18.03 -23.36 -22.58
CA PHE A 328 16.73 -23.07 -21.99
C PHE A 328 16.06 -24.35 -21.43
N SER A 329 16.32 -25.50 -22.05
CA SER A 329 15.86 -26.80 -21.55
C SER A 329 16.49 -27.18 -20.21
N ASP A 330 17.78 -26.89 -20.01
CA ASP A 330 18.43 -27.08 -18.72
C ASP A 330 17.86 -26.10 -17.69
N PHE A 331 17.65 -24.83 -18.07
CA PHE A 331 17.06 -23.83 -17.19
C PHE A 331 15.70 -24.29 -16.64
N LEU A 332 14.79 -24.76 -17.50
CA LEU A 332 13.49 -25.30 -17.09
C LEU A 332 13.59 -26.52 -16.15
N ARG A 333 14.69 -27.28 -16.23
CA ARG A 333 14.87 -28.50 -15.44
C ARG A 333 15.52 -28.22 -14.08
N GLU A 334 16.47 -27.29 -14.04
CA GLU A 334 17.24 -27.00 -12.83
C GLU A 334 16.59 -25.91 -11.95
N TYR A 335 15.91 -24.94 -12.57
CA TYR A 335 15.25 -23.83 -11.85
C TYR A 335 13.77 -24.10 -11.62
N SER A 336 13.23 -23.53 -10.55
CA SER A 336 11.83 -23.72 -10.14
C SER A 336 10.94 -22.54 -10.52
N ARG A 337 11.48 -21.31 -10.43
CA ARG A 337 10.72 -20.07 -10.60
C ARG A 337 11.50 -19.06 -11.44
N LEU A 338 10.76 -18.33 -12.26
CA LEU A 338 11.21 -17.11 -12.94
C LEU A 338 10.32 -15.95 -12.50
N GLU A 339 10.93 -14.81 -12.27
CA GLU A 339 10.29 -13.57 -11.84
C GLU A 339 10.64 -12.48 -12.84
N ILE A 340 9.66 -11.76 -13.38
CA ILE A 340 9.85 -10.71 -14.38
C ILE A 340 9.19 -9.43 -13.86
N CYS A 341 9.99 -8.41 -13.56
CA CYS A 341 9.49 -7.10 -13.19
C CYS A 341 9.44 -6.18 -14.41
N ASN A 342 8.24 -5.93 -14.91
CA ASN A 342 8.02 -4.99 -16.00
C ASN A 342 7.96 -3.57 -15.47
N LEU A 343 8.71 -2.69 -16.11
CA LEU A 343 8.90 -1.33 -15.66
C LEU A 343 7.71 -0.43 -15.99
N THR A 344 7.47 0.56 -15.14
CA THR A 344 6.48 1.62 -15.37
C THR A 344 6.88 2.50 -16.57
N PRO A 345 5.92 3.16 -17.21
CA PRO A 345 6.18 4.14 -18.28
C PRO A 345 7.15 5.26 -17.88
N ASP A 346 7.19 5.56 -16.58
CA ASP A 346 8.02 6.60 -15.96
C ASP A 346 9.48 6.14 -15.72
N ALA A 347 9.71 4.83 -15.62
CA ALA A 347 11.05 4.25 -15.43
C ALA A 347 11.82 4.07 -16.76
N LEU A 348 11.17 4.26 -17.92
CA LEU A 348 11.74 4.01 -19.25
C LEU A 348 11.96 5.32 -20.05
N THR A 349 13.15 5.48 -20.63
CA THR A 349 13.44 6.53 -21.63
C THR A 349 12.62 6.29 -22.91
N SER A 350 12.48 7.33 -23.75
CA SER A 350 11.60 7.37 -24.94
C SER A 350 11.87 6.33 -26.04
N GLU A 351 12.86 5.46 -25.87
CA GLU A 351 13.27 4.44 -26.85
C GLU A 351 12.49 3.12 -26.71
N TYR A 352 11.77 2.91 -25.60
CA TYR A 352 11.03 1.68 -25.30
C TYR A 352 9.52 1.82 -25.48
N ARG A 353 8.84 0.73 -25.91
CA ARG A 353 7.37 0.66 -25.93
C ARG A 353 6.86 0.66 -24.48
N LYS A 354 5.99 1.61 -24.15
CA LYS A 354 5.47 1.83 -22.79
C LYS A 354 4.17 1.05 -22.56
N TRP A 355 4.01 0.52 -21.35
CA TRP A 355 2.72 -0.01 -20.89
C TRP A 355 1.74 1.14 -20.64
N ALA A 356 0.44 0.91 -20.81
CA ALA A 356 -0.59 1.79 -20.25
C ALA A 356 -0.90 1.34 -18.82
N GLU A 357 -0.68 2.23 -17.86
CA GLU A 357 -0.83 1.96 -16.42
C GLU A 357 -2.10 2.61 -15.86
N THR A 358 -2.77 1.91 -14.94
CA THR A 358 -3.85 2.47 -14.13
C THR A 358 -3.80 1.88 -12.73
N GLU A 359 -4.06 2.71 -11.72
CA GLU A 359 -3.90 2.34 -10.30
C GLU A 359 -5.07 2.83 -9.43
N PHE A 360 -5.35 2.10 -8.35
CA PHE A 360 -6.33 2.46 -7.32
C PHE A 360 -5.87 2.06 -5.92
N GLU A 361 -6.30 2.83 -4.92
CA GLU A 361 -6.03 2.59 -3.50
C GLU A 361 -7.32 2.47 -2.69
N GLU A 362 -7.54 1.30 -2.10
CA GLU A 362 -8.75 0.99 -1.37
C GLU A 362 -8.50 0.17 -0.09
N THR A 363 -9.54 -0.01 0.71
CA THR A 363 -9.45 -0.71 1.99
C THR A 363 -10.53 -1.78 2.12
N TRP A 364 -10.14 -2.97 2.58
CA TRP A 364 -11.08 -3.95 3.16
C TRP A 364 -11.34 -3.58 4.62
N ARG A 365 -12.61 -3.31 4.95
CA ARG A 365 -13.07 -3.00 6.31
C ARG A 365 -14.14 -3.97 6.78
N ILE A 366 -13.97 -4.51 7.98
CA ILE A 366 -14.94 -5.39 8.63
C ILE A 366 -16.33 -4.73 8.64
N GLY A 367 -17.36 -5.50 8.26
CA GLY A 367 -18.75 -5.03 8.23
C GLY A 367 -19.11 -4.10 7.06
N VAL A 368 -18.13 -3.69 6.24
CA VAL A 368 -18.35 -2.81 5.08
C VAL A 368 -17.89 -3.48 3.79
N SER A 369 -16.58 -3.60 3.59
CA SER A 369 -15.96 -4.02 2.34
C SER A 369 -15.11 -5.29 2.45
N ALA A 370 -14.91 -5.85 3.64
CA ALA A 370 -14.16 -7.10 3.87
C ALA A 370 -15.01 -8.35 3.60
N GLY A 371 -15.41 -8.53 2.33
CA GLY A 371 -16.40 -9.53 1.91
C GLY A 371 -15.89 -10.97 1.82
N GLY A 372 -14.57 -11.18 1.81
CA GLY A 372 -13.93 -12.48 1.57
C GLY A 372 -14.08 -12.94 0.12
N CYS A 373 -13.56 -14.13 -0.23
CA CYS A 373 -13.56 -14.63 -1.61
C CYS A 373 -14.91 -15.22 -2.04
N ARG A 374 -14.98 -15.71 -3.30
CA ARG A 374 -16.22 -16.24 -3.92
C ARG A 374 -16.86 -17.43 -3.19
N ASN A 375 -16.10 -18.10 -2.31
CA ASN A 375 -16.60 -19.16 -1.41
C ASN A 375 -17.60 -18.62 -0.36
N TYR A 376 -17.63 -17.31 -0.13
CA TYR A 376 -18.51 -16.61 0.81
C TYR A 376 -19.54 -15.77 0.05
N PRO A 377 -20.52 -16.38 -0.66
CA PRO A 377 -21.42 -15.65 -1.56
C PRO A 377 -22.31 -14.62 -0.87
N ASN A 378 -22.52 -14.73 0.45
CA ASN A 378 -23.31 -13.77 1.21
C ASN A 378 -22.62 -12.42 1.36
N THR A 379 -21.29 -12.40 1.32
CA THR A 379 -20.47 -11.21 1.63
C THR A 379 -19.51 -10.86 0.48
N PHE A 380 -19.17 -11.78 -0.42
CA PHE A 380 -18.26 -11.54 -1.55
C PHE A 380 -18.60 -10.27 -2.37
N TRP A 381 -19.88 -10.04 -2.59
CA TRP A 381 -20.36 -8.91 -3.38
C TRP A 381 -20.11 -7.55 -2.70
N THR A 382 -19.75 -7.50 -1.41
CA THR A 382 -19.46 -6.24 -0.70
C THR A 382 -18.02 -5.76 -0.87
N ASN A 383 -17.12 -6.59 -1.44
CA ASN A 383 -15.77 -6.15 -1.78
C ASN A 383 -15.79 -4.99 -2.81
N PRO A 384 -14.75 -4.14 -2.85
CA PRO A 384 -14.60 -3.12 -3.88
C PRO A 384 -14.66 -3.70 -5.31
N GLN A 385 -15.13 -2.91 -6.27
CA GLN A 385 -15.44 -3.33 -7.65
C GLN A 385 -14.86 -2.34 -8.65
N PHE A 386 -14.02 -2.81 -9.57
CA PHE A 386 -13.34 -1.97 -10.57
C PHE A 386 -13.71 -2.42 -11.99
N VAL A 387 -14.19 -1.51 -12.84
CA VAL A 387 -14.48 -1.83 -14.24
C VAL A 387 -13.31 -1.45 -15.12
N ILE A 388 -12.93 -2.38 -15.99
CA ILE A 388 -11.92 -2.21 -17.02
C ILE A 388 -12.58 -2.33 -18.38
N LYS A 389 -12.19 -1.47 -19.30
CA LYS A 389 -12.65 -1.47 -20.70
C LYS A 389 -11.46 -1.70 -21.61
N LEU A 390 -11.47 -2.82 -22.30
CA LEU A 390 -10.46 -3.24 -23.27
C LEU A 390 -11.01 -2.97 -24.67
N ASP A 391 -10.42 -2.00 -25.39
CA ASP A 391 -10.91 -1.53 -26.69
C ASP A 391 -10.05 -2.01 -27.87
N GLU A 392 -8.72 -1.99 -27.72
CA GLU A 392 -7.77 -2.28 -28.80
C GLU A 392 -7.01 -3.60 -28.57
N VAL A 393 -6.86 -4.40 -29.63
CA VAL A 393 -6.07 -5.65 -29.62
C VAL A 393 -4.58 -5.37 -29.79
N ASP A 394 -3.73 -6.31 -29.34
CA ASP A 394 -2.28 -6.20 -29.42
C ASP A 394 -1.77 -6.25 -30.88
N ASP A 395 -0.71 -5.50 -31.20
CA ASP A 395 -0.14 -5.48 -32.56
C ASP A 395 0.64 -6.76 -32.91
N ASP A 396 1.24 -7.40 -31.90
CA ASP A 396 2.07 -8.61 -32.01
C ASP A 396 1.83 -9.55 -30.80
N PRO A 397 0.70 -10.28 -30.80
CA PRO A 397 0.30 -11.10 -29.66
C PRO A 397 1.31 -12.22 -29.40
N TYR A 398 1.66 -12.41 -28.13
CA TYR A 398 2.70 -13.38 -27.73
C TYR A 398 2.32 -14.84 -28.00
N ASP A 399 1.02 -15.13 -28.05
CA ASP A 399 0.44 -16.45 -28.31
C ASP A 399 -0.12 -16.60 -29.74
N GLY A 400 0.02 -15.57 -30.57
CA GLY A 400 -0.48 -15.54 -31.94
C GLY A 400 -1.99 -15.40 -32.08
N LYS A 401 -2.72 -15.00 -31.02
CA LYS A 401 -4.18 -14.79 -31.07
C LYS A 401 -4.54 -13.32 -30.87
N ASP A 402 -5.57 -12.87 -31.58
CA ASP A 402 -6.11 -11.53 -31.41
C ASP A 402 -6.78 -11.40 -30.03
N GLY A 403 -6.40 -10.36 -29.29
CA GLY A 403 -6.95 -10.05 -27.97
C GLY A 403 -6.16 -8.93 -27.31
N CYS A 404 -6.56 -8.58 -26.10
CA CYS A 404 -5.95 -7.50 -25.32
C CYS A 404 -5.10 -8.11 -24.20
N THR A 405 -3.78 -7.91 -24.22
CA THR A 405 -2.89 -8.36 -23.15
C THR A 405 -2.80 -7.32 -22.05
N PHE A 406 -3.05 -7.76 -20.82
CA PHE A 406 -2.87 -6.94 -19.63
C PHE A 406 -2.44 -7.77 -18.42
N ILE A 407 -1.87 -7.11 -17.43
CA ILE A 407 -1.36 -7.69 -16.19
C ILE A 407 -2.04 -6.96 -15.05
N VAL A 408 -2.64 -7.68 -14.10
CA VAL A 408 -3.24 -7.10 -12.89
C VAL A 408 -2.38 -7.47 -11.69
N GLY A 409 -2.00 -6.48 -10.89
CA GLY A 409 -1.28 -6.62 -9.63
C GLY A 409 -2.13 -6.13 -8.47
N LEU A 410 -2.40 -7.00 -7.50
CA LEU A 410 -3.11 -6.67 -6.25
C LEU A 410 -2.14 -6.78 -5.08
N MET A 411 -1.76 -5.64 -4.50
CA MET A 411 -0.76 -5.51 -3.44
C MET A 411 -1.40 -5.11 -2.10
N GLN A 412 -1.02 -5.77 -0.99
CA GLN A 412 -1.42 -5.39 0.36
C GLN A 412 -0.37 -4.50 1.05
N LYS A 413 -0.80 -3.43 1.73
CA LYS A 413 0.10 -2.40 2.29
C LYS A 413 0.61 -2.72 3.71
N ASP A 414 1.81 -2.22 4.03
CA ASP A 414 2.41 -2.08 5.38
C ASP A 414 2.59 -3.35 6.25
N LYS A 415 2.39 -4.56 5.73
CA LYS A 415 2.46 -5.79 6.53
C LYS A 415 3.85 -6.11 7.10
N ARG A 416 4.95 -5.80 6.40
CA ARG A 416 6.33 -6.04 6.90
C ARG A 416 6.62 -5.28 8.19
N ARG A 417 6.19 -4.01 8.28
CA ARG A 417 6.38 -3.15 9.46
C ARG A 417 5.62 -3.71 10.68
N ARG A 418 4.54 -4.44 10.45
CA ARG A 418 3.69 -5.03 11.50
C ARG A 418 4.14 -6.43 11.94
N ARG A 419 5.19 -7.02 11.34
CA ARG A 419 5.79 -8.28 11.83
C ARG A 419 6.24 -8.19 13.29
N LYS A 420 6.70 -7.02 13.73
CA LYS A 420 7.01 -6.72 15.14
C LYS A 420 5.81 -6.96 16.08
N MET A 421 4.58 -6.88 15.56
CA MET A 421 3.32 -7.10 16.29
C MET A 421 2.76 -8.51 16.08
N GLY A 422 3.48 -9.39 15.37
CA GLY A 422 3.03 -10.75 15.05
C GLY A 422 2.01 -10.83 13.91
N GLU A 423 1.79 -9.74 13.17
CA GLU A 423 0.97 -9.78 11.94
C GLU A 423 1.79 -10.30 10.75
N ASP A 424 1.13 -11.08 9.88
CA ASP A 424 1.69 -11.54 8.61
C ASP A 424 0.78 -11.16 7.43
N MET A 425 1.22 -11.46 6.22
CA MET A 425 0.48 -11.27 4.97
C MET A 425 -0.87 -12.00 5.02
N GLU A 426 -1.94 -11.32 4.63
CA GLU A 426 -3.23 -11.96 4.41
C GLU A 426 -3.21 -12.74 3.11
N THR A 427 -4.01 -13.82 3.02
CA THR A 427 -4.19 -14.52 1.74
C THR A 427 -5.11 -13.68 0.85
N ILE A 428 -4.61 -13.17 -0.27
CA ILE A 428 -5.33 -12.26 -1.19
C ILE A 428 -5.45 -12.84 -2.60
N GLY A 429 -6.39 -12.31 -3.38
CA GLY A 429 -6.60 -12.66 -4.78
C GLY A 429 -7.76 -11.87 -5.39
N PHE A 430 -7.99 -12.02 -6.69
CA PHE A 430 -9.05 -11.30 -7.40
C PHE A 430 -9.76 -12.18 -8.43
N LEU A 431 -10.99 -11.82 -8.74
CA LEU A 431 -11.79 -12.44 -9.80
C LEU A 431 -12.24 -11.39 -10.81
N MET A 432 -12.35 -11.80 -12.07
CA MET A 432 -12.79 -10.96 -13.17
C MET A 432 -14.06 -11.51 -13.81
N TYR A 433 -15.02 -10.65 -14.12
CA TYR A 433 -16.30 -11.01 -14.73
C TYR A 433 -16.54 -10.19 -15.99
N GLU A 434 -16.96 -10.81 -17.09
CA GLU A 434 -17.45 -10.07 -18.26
C GLU A 434 -18.74 -9.34 -17.86
N VAL A 435 -18.83 -8.05 -18.15
CA VAL A 435 -20.03 -7.24 -17.93
C VAL A 435 -20.52 -6.70 -19.25
N ARG A 436 -21.82 -6.85 -19.52
CA ARG A 436 -22.46 -6.38 -20.76
C ARG A 436 -23.32 -5.17 -20.44
N ALA A 437 -22.78 -3.97 -20.70
CA ALA A 437 -23.52 -2.70 -20.75
C ALA A 437 -24.47 -2.42 -19.56
N GLN A 438 -24.17 -2.94 -18.37
CA GLN A 438 -24.79 -2.48 -17.13
C GLN A 438 -23.92 -1.36 -16.58
N LYS A 439 -24.31 -0.11 -16.89
CA LYS A 439 -23.62 1.11 -16.43
C LYS A 439 -23.60 1.18 -14.90
N SER A 440 -22.45 1.60 -14.37
CA SER A 440 -22.20 2.23 -13.05
C SER A 440 -22.90 1.69 -11.80
N MET A 441 -23.27 0.41 -11.72
CA MET A 441 -23.93 -0.13 -10.53
C MET A 441 -23.04 -1.15 -9.80
N HIS A 442 -22.87 -0.97 -8.49
CA HIS A 442 -22.17 -1.93 -7.63
C HIS A 442 -22.93 -3.25 -7.67
N LEU A 443 -22.34 -4.26 -8.31
CA LEU A 443 -23.01 -5.52 -8.60
C LEU A 443 -23.32 -6.25 -7.29
N LYS A 444 -24.54 -6.76 -7.19
CA LYS A 444 -25.07 -7.39 -5.98
C LYS A 444 -24.89 -8.90 -6.03
N LYS A 445 -25.12 -9.55 -4.89
CA LYS A 445 -25.05 -11.01 -4.68
C LYS A 445 -25.55 -11.85 -5.87
N ASN A 446 -26.73 -11.54 -6.40
CA ASN A 446 -27.37 -12.34 -7.45
C ASN A 446 -26.56 -12.38 -8.75
N PHE A 447 -25.85 -11.29 -9.10
CA PHE A 447 -24.98 -11.26 -10.27
C PHE A 447 -23.87 -12.32 -10.14
N PHE A 448 -23.17 -12.34 -9.00
CA PHE A 448 -22.06 -13.27 -8.78
C PHE A 448 -22.51 -14.72 -8.63
N LEU A 449 -23.77 -14.96 -8.23
CA LEU A 449 -24.37 -16.30 -8.21
C LEU A 449 -24.71 -16.80 -9.61
N ALA A 450 -25.15 -15.91 -10.50
CA ALA A 450 -25.57 -16.26 -11.86
C ALA A 450 -24.41 -16.33 -12.86
N ASN A 451 -23.34 -15.56 -12.64
CA ASN A 451 -22.24 -15.41 -13.60
C ASN A 451 -20.98 -16.16 -13.14
N ARG A 452 -20.27 -16.74 -14.10
CA ARG A 452 -18.93 -17.32 -13.90
C ARG A 452 -17.86 -16.26 -14.16
N SER A 453 -16.73 -16.40 -13.49
CA SER A 453 -15.57 -15.54 -13.73
C SER A 453 -14.99 -15.78 -15.12
N ALA A 454 -14.73 -14.72 -15.87
CA ALA A 454 -14.03 -14.75 -17.16
C ALA A 454 -12.52 -15.00 -16.97
N ALA A 455 -11.94 -14.39 -15.94
CA ALA A 455 -10.56 -14.59 -15.51
C ALA A 455 -10.47 -14.47 -13.99
N ARG A 456 -9.32 -14.81 -13.42
CA ARG A 456 -9.03 -14.72 -11.98
C ARG A 456 -7.53 -14.80 -11.76
N SER A 457 -7.08 -14.33 -10.61
CA SER A 457 -5.74 -14.68 -10.12
C SER A 457 -5.61 -16.21 -10.05
N GLU A 458 -4.45 -16.76 -10.43
CA GLU A 458 -4.23 -18.20 -10.49
C GLU A 458 -4.57 -18.91 -9.18
N THR A 459 -4.11 -18.34 -8.07
CA THR A 459 -4.37 -18.81 -6.71
C THR A 459 -4.52 -17.63 -5.74
N PHE A 460 -5.33 -17.82 -4.70
CA PHE A 460 -5.29 -16.97 -3.52
C PHE A 460 -4.07 -17.35 -2.69
N ILE A 461 -3.17 -16.40 -2.43
CA ILE A 461 -1.89 -16.66 -1.77
C ILE A 461 -1.52 -15.52 -0.82
N ASN A 462 -0.79 -15.83 0.24
CA ASN A 462 -0.31 -14.91 1.26
C ASN A 462 1.01 -14.24 0.85
N LEU A 463 1.03 -13.63 -0.33
CA LEU A 463 2.14 -12.79 -0.80
C LEU A 463 1.82 -11.31 -0.65
N ARG A 464 2.86 -10.46 -0.71
CA ARG A 464 2.70 -9.00 -0.70
C ARG A 464 1.86 -8.52 -1.89
N GLU A 465 2.15 -9.01 -3.09
CA GLU A 465 1.38 -8.76 -4.30
C GLU A 465 1.02 -10.08 -4.98
N VAL A 466 -0.21 -10.16 -5.48
CA VAL A 466 -0.67 -11.23 -6.38
C VAL A 466 -0.80 -10.63 -7.76
N CYS A 467 0.02 -11.13 -8.68
CA CYS A 467 0.07 -10.69 -10.06
C CYS A 467 -0.43 -11.80 -11.00
N SER A 468 -1.20 -11.44 -12.03
CA SER A 468 -1.57 -12.40 -13.08
C SER A 468 -1.71 -11.70 -14.43
N ARG A 469 -1.13 -12.33 -15.46
CA ARG A 469 -1.26 -11.93 -16.87
C ARG A 469 -2.51 -12.54 -17.46
N HIS A 470 -3.23 -11.73 -18.23
CA HIS A 470 -4.46 -12.10 -18.90
C HIS A 470 -4.43 -11.66 -20.35
N HIS A 471 -5.12 -12.44 -21.17
CA HIS A 471 -5.40 -12.14 -22.57
C HIS A 471 -6.88 -12.39 -22.80
N LEU A 472 -7.65 -11.32 -22.97
CA LEU A 472 -9.10 -11.37 -23.10
C LEU A 472 -9.54 -10.63 -24.38
N PRO A 473 -10.67 -11.01 -24.98
CA PRO A 473 -11.21 -10.27 -26.11
C PRO A 473 -11.63 -8.84 -25.68
N PRO A 474 -11.70 -7.88 -26.63
CA PRO A 474 -12.23 -6.56 -26.35
C PRO A 474 -13.60 -6.60 -25.68
N GLY A 475 -13.80 -5.80 -24.65
CA GLY A 475 -15.00 -5.83 -23.82
C GLY A 475 -14.84 -5.12 -22.48
N GLU A 476 -15.91 -5.11 -21.69
CA GLU A 476 -15.90 -4.58 -20.33
C GLU A 476 -15.82 -5.72 -19.31
N TYR A 477 -14.93 -5.59 -18.34
CA TYR A 477 -14.72 -6.59 -17.30
C TYR A 477 -14.72 -5.94 -15.91
N LEU A 478 -15.31 -6.61 -14.94
CA LEU A 478 -15.28 -6.22 -13.54
C LEU A 478 -14.24 -7.01 -12.77
N ILE A 479 -13.29 -6.33 -12.13
CA ILE A 479 -12.32 -6.91 -11.18
C ILE A 479 -12.84 -6.74 -9.75
N VAL A 480 -12.84 -7.84 -8.99
CA VAL A 480 -13.21 -7.88 -7.56
C VAL A 480 -12.04 -8.39 -6.74
N PRO A 481 -11.21 -7.51 -6.14
CA PRO A 481 -10.15 -7.91 -5.23
C PRO A 481 -10.68 -8.22 -3.83
N SER A 482 -10.15 -9.27 -3.22
CA SER A 482 -10.60 -9.74 -1.90
C SER A 482 -9.49 -10.47 -1.16
N THR A 483 -9.60 -10.50 0.17
CA THR A 483 -8.97 -11.53 0.99
C THR A 483 -9.68 -12.87 0.81
N PHE A 484 -9.01 -13.97 1.13
CA PHE A 484 -9.61 -15.31 1.05
C PHE A 484 -10.78 -15.43 2.02
N GLU A 485 -10.55 -15.15 3.30
CA GLU A 485 -11.59 -15.11 4.33
C GLU A 485 -12.22 -13.72 4.45
N PRO A 486 -13.52 -13.63 4.82
CA PRO A 486 -14.15 -12.36 5.14
C PRO A 486 -13.62 -11.77 6.45
N ASN A 487 -13.99 -10.52 6.73
CA ASN A 487 -13.67 -9.82 7.99
C ASN A 487 -12.17 -9.63 8.27
N LYS A 488 -11.37 -9.52 7.20
CA LYS A 488 -9.97 -9.13 7.29
C LYS A 488 -9.84 -7.64 6.95
N ASN A 489 -9.22 -6.88 7.85
CA ASN A 489 -8.90 -5.49 7.58
C ASN A 489 -7.58 -5.42 6.80
N GLY A 490 -7.53 -4.54 5.81
CA GLY A 490 -6.29 -4.30 5.07
C GLY A 490 -6.45 -3.21 4.02
N ASP A 491 -5.43 -2.38 3.91
CA ASP A 491 -5.30 -1.46 2.79
C ASP A 491 -4.64 -2.19 1.63
N PHE A 492 -5.12 -1.95 0.41
CA PHE A 492 -4.57 -2.53 -0.79
C PHE A 492 -4.41 -1.49 -1.89
N TYR A 493 -3.48 -1.80 -2.78
CA TYR A 493 -3.20 -1.07 -3.99
C TYR A 493 -3.38 -2.04 -5.15
N ILE A 494 -4.21 -1.68 -6.13
CA ILE A 494 -4.42 -2.48 -7.33
C ILE A 494 -3.98 -1.68 -8.54
N ARG A 495 -3.21 -2.33 -9.41
CA ARG A 495 -2.68 -1.73 -10.63
C ARG A 495 -2.85 -2.65 -11.83
N MET A 496 -2.97 -2.06 -13.01
CA MET A 496 -3.03 -2.79 -14.27
C MET A 496 -2.08 -2.20 -15.29
N PHE A 497 -1.35 -3.07 -15.97
CA PHE A 497 -0.47 -2.77 -17.08
C PHE A 497 -1.08 -3.37 -18.34
N SER A 498 -1.41 -2.56 -19.33
CA SER A 498 -2.03 -2.99 -20.58
C SER A 498 -1.16 -2.61 -21.78
N GLU A 499 -1.04 -3.49 -22.78
CA GLU A 499 -0.19 -3.21 -23.96
C GLU A 499 -0.77 -2.07 -24.80
N LYS A 500 -2.11 -1.98 -24.86
CA LYS A 500 -2.85 -0.85 -25.42
C LYS A 500 -3.60 -0.10 -24.33
N PRO A 501 -3.86 1.21 -24.49
CA PRO A 501 -4.63 1.99 -23.52
C PRO A 501 -5.99 1.34 -23.19
N ALA A 502 -6.26 1.14 -21.90
CA ALA A 502 -7.53 0.65 -21.40
C ALA A 502 -8.18 1.72 -20.50
N ASN A 503 -9.49 1.91 -20.60
CA ASN A 503 -10.22 2.85 -19.75
C ASN A 503 -10.70 2.16 -18.48
N PHE A 504 -10.48 2.78 -17.32
CA PHE A 504 -11.00 2.30 -16.04
C PHE A 504 -12.06 3.24 -15.51
N GLN A 505 -13.10 2.66 -14.92
CA GLN A 505 -14.12 3.42 -14.19
C GLN A 505 -14.34 2.80 -12.81
N TYR A 506 -14.31 3.66 -11.79
CA TYR A 506 -14.77 3.33 -10.45
C TYR A 506 -16.29 3.30 -10.44
N ILE A 507 -16.88 2.28 -9.83
CA ILE A 507 -18.32 2.22 -9.61
C ILE A 507 -18.63 2.83 -8.24
N ASP A 508 -19.07 4.10 -8.21
CA ASP A 508 -19.83 4.68 -7.09
C ASP A 508 -21.30 4.85 -7.51
N ILE A 509 -22.21 5.09 -6.55
CA ILE A 509 -23.64 5.33 -6.86
C ILE A 509 -23.76 6.60 -7.70
N ASP A 510 -24.18 6.46 -8.95
CA ASP A 510 -24.38 7.56 -9.90
C ASP A 510 -25.80 8.12 -9.79
N GLU A 511 -26.00 9.39 -10.17
CA GLU A 511 -27.31 10.03 -10.24
C GLU A 511 -28.27 9.26 -11.17
N SER A 512 -27.73 8.56 -12.17
CA SER A 512 -28.47 7.68 -13.07
C SER A 512 -29.08 6.44 -12.40
N ASP A 513 -28.60 6.03 -11.22
CA ASP A 513 -29.04 4.86 -10.45
C ASP A 513 -30.29 5.10 -9.60
N ILE A 514 -30.70 6.36 -9.49
CA ILE A 514 -31.86 6.76 -8.71
C ILE A 514 -33.10 6.65 -9.58
N ASP A 515 -34.05 5.81 -9.14
CA ASP A 515 -35.27 5.58 -9.91
C ASP A 515 -36.02 6.88 -10.19
N ASP A 516 -36.67 6.97 -11.35
CA ASP A 516 -37.36 8.19 -11.79
C ASP A 516 -38.46 8.65 -10.82
N ARG A 517 -38.99 7.74 -10.00
CA ARG A 517 -39.97 8.08 -8.97
C ARG A 517 -39.29 8.84 -7.82
N PHE A 518 -38.12 8.41 -7.37
CA PHE A 518 -37.33 9.09 -6.36
C PHE A 518 -36.73 10.40 -6.89
N LYS A 519 -36.31 10.47 -8.15
CA LYS A 519 -35.92 11.74 -8.81
C LYS A 519 -37.05 12.76 -8.83
N ARG A 520 -38.25 12.34 -9.23
CA ARG A 520 -39.45 13.20 -9.20
C ARG A 520 -39.81 13.62 -7.77
N LEU A 521 -39.70 12.71 -6.81
CA LEU A 521 -39.94 13.02 -5.39
C LEU A 521 -38.93 14.04 -4.89
N PHE A 522 -37.63 13.85 -5.15
CA PHE A 522 -36.59 14.80 -4.80
C PHE A 522 -36.82 16.16 -5.44
N GLY A 523 -37.14 16.22 -6.74
CA GLY A 523 -37.44 17.48 -7.44
C GLY A 523 -38.69 18.21 -6.91
N GLN A 524 -39.62 17.53 -6.24
CA GLN A 524 -40.75 18.16 -5.54
C GLN A 524 -40.40 18.66 -4.13
N LEU A 525 -39.32 18.14 -3.55
CA LEU A 525 -38.90 18.40 -2.18
C LEU A 525 -37.74 19.39 -2.09
N ALA A 526 -36.85 19.38 -3.07
CA ALA A 526 -35.72 20.29 -3.22
C ALA A 526 -36.19 21.71 -3.60
N GLY A 527 -35.44 22.71 -3.17
CA GLY A 527 -35.71 24.11 -3.47
C GLY A 527 -35.42 24.49 -4.93
N HIS A 528 -35.48 25.79 -5.24
CA HIS A 528 -35.12 26.32 -6.57
C HIS A 528 -33.65 26.06 -6.96
N ASP A 529 -32.82 25.72 -5.98
CA ASP A 529 -31.41 25.38 -6.07
C ASP A 529 -31.16 23.87 -6.30
N VAL A 530 -32.21 23.04 -6.36
CA VAL A 530 -32.11 21.59 -6.62
C VAL A 530 -31.29 20.86 -5.54
N GLU A 531 -31.27 21.41 -4.33
CA GLU A 531 -30.62 20.84 -3.16
C GLU A 531 -31.59 20.85 -1.97
N ILE A 532 -31.29 20.04 -0.93
CA ILE A 532 -32.08 19.99 0.29
C ILE A 532 -31.26 20.55 1.46
N SER A 533 -31.70 21.68 2.01
CA SER A 533 -31.13 22.27 3.22
C SER A 533 -31.58 21.56 4.50
N ALA A 534 -30.92 21.85 5.63
CA ALA A 534 -31.30 21.28 6.93
C ALA A 534 -32.74 21.58 7.34
N PHE A 535 -33.27 22.75 6.97
CA PHE A 535 -34.64 23.15 7.26
C PHE A 535 -35.65 22.39 6.39
N GLU A 536 -35.34 22.18 5.12
CA GLU A 536 -36.16 21.39 4.21
C GLU A 536 -36.15 19.92 4.60
N LEU A 537 -34.98 19.37 4.91
CA LEU A 537 -34.81 18.02 5.43
C LEU A 537 -35.67 17.79 6.67
N GLN A 538 -35.64 18.71 7.64
CA GLN A 538 -36.47 18.65 8.84
C GLN A 538 -37.97 18.57 8.50
N ARG A 539 -38.44 19.45 7.62
CA ARG A 539 -39.85 19.47 7.20
C ARG A 539 -40.25 18.18 6.49
N ILE A 540 -39.37 17.63 5.64
CA ILE A 540 -39.58 16.38 4.92
C ILE A 540 -39.72 15.22 5.91
N LEU A 541 -38.73 15.05 6.78
CA LEU A 541 -38.70 13.93 7.72
C LEU A 541 -39.87 14.01 8.71
N ASN A 542 -40.22 15.19 9.22
CA ASN A 542 -41.33 15.35 10.17
C ASN A 542 -42.69 15.07 9.52
N LYS A 543 -42.85 15.36 8.23
CA LYS A 543 -44.06 14.98 7.49
C LYS A 543 -44.19 13.46 7.31
N VAL A 544 -43.08 12.74 7.26
CA VAL A 544 -43.07 11.28 7.13
C VAL A 544 -43.28 10.60 8.47
N VAL A 545 -42.55 11.04 9.50
CA VAL A 545 -42.68 10.46 10.85
C VAL A 545 -44.01 10.84 11.51
N GLY A 546 -44.54 12.04 11.29
CA GLY A 546 -45.85 12.43 11.81
C GLY A 546 -47.05 11.63 11.25
N LYS A 547 -46.84 10.82 10.21
CA LYS A 547 -47.85 9.88 9.68
C LYS A 547 -47.78 8.48 10.30
N ARG A 548 -46.76 8.23 11.12
CA ARG A 548 -46.49 6.93 11.73
C ARG A 548 -47.03 6.92 13.16
N GLY A 549 -47.83 5.92 13.49
CA GLY A 549 -48.34 5.68 14.85
C GLY A 549 -47.48 4.69 15.64
N ASP A 550 -46.55 4.01 14.98
CA ASP A 550 -45.61 3.02 15.52
C ASP A 550 -44.37 3.65 16.17
N ILE A 551 -44.21 4.97 16.11
CA ILE A 551 -43.07 5.70 16.67
C ILE A 551 -43.60 6.88 17.46
N LYS A 552 -43.10 7.08 18.68
CA LYS A 552 -43.36 8.28 19.47
C LYS A 552 -42.17 9.21 19.36
N THR A 553 -42.36 10.36 18.73
CA THR A 553 -41.36 11.43 18.65
C THR A 553 -42.05 12.75 18.34
N ASP A 554 -41.46 13.85 18.81
CA ASP A 554 -41.90 15.21 18.50
C ASP A 554 -41.44 15.67 17.10
N GLY A 555 -40.81 14.75 16.35
CA GLY A 555 -40.18 14.98 15.06
C GLY A 555 -38.69 15.23 15.20
N PHE A 556 -37.99 15.15 14.07
CA PHE A 556 -36.57 15.45 13.98
C PHE A 556 -36.29 16.92 14.34
N SER A 557 -35.30 17.11 15.21
CA SER A 557 -34.74 18.42 15.50
C SER A 557 -33.86 18.93 14.36
N LEU A 558 -33.73 20.26 14.28
CA LEU A 558 -32.85 20.89 13.29
C LEU A 558 -31.39 20.52 13.52
N THR A 559 -31.01 20.23 14.77
CA THR A 559 -29.68 19.76 15.14
C THR A 559 -29.39 18.38 14.54
N THR A 560 -30.34 17.45 14.62
CA THR A 560 -30.20 16.12 14.00
C THR A 560 -30.08 16.24 12.49
N CYS A 561 -30.92 17.05 11.85
CA CYS A 561 -30.85 17.29 10.40
C CYS A 561 -29.50 17.88 9.98
N ARG A 562 -28.95 18.85 10.73
CA ARG A 562 -27.60 19.38 10.47
C ARG A 562 -26.52 18.31 10.61
N ASN A 563 -26.61 17.44 11.61
CA ASN A 563 -25.65 16.35 11.79
C ASN A 563 -25.71 15.35 10.62
N MET A 564 -26.91 15.06 10.10
CA MET A 564 -27.09 14.21 8.91
C MET A 564 -26.44 14.81 7.67
N ILE A 565 -26.64 16.12 7.44
CA ILE A 565 -26.00 16.82 6.31
C ILE A 565 -24.49 16.79 6.46
N ASN A 566 -23.96 17.17 7.62
CA ASN A 566 -22.50 17.16 7.87
C ASN A 566 -21.85 15.78 7.67
N LEU A 567 -22.60 14.69 7.82
CA LEU A 567 -22.09 13.35 7.60
C LEU A 567 -21.94 13.02 6.10
N LEU A 568 -22.80 13.58 5.25
CA LEU A 568 -23.01 13.14 3.86
C LEU A 568 -22.67 14.19 2.80
N ASP A 569 -22.57 15.46 3.18
CA ASP A 569 -22.16 16.60 2.36
C ASP A 569 -20.68 16.45 1.97
N LYS A 570 -20.44 15.83 0.82
CA LYS A 570 -19.08 15.56 0.31
C LYS A 570 -18.48 16.76 -0.41
N ASP A 571 -19.33 17.63 -0.97
CA ASP A 571 -18.92 18.79 -1.75
C ASP A 571 -18.79 20.08 -0.91
N GLY A 572 -19.26 20.07 0.34
CA GLY A 572 -19.16 21.18 1.28
C GLY A 572 -20.20 22.27 1.03
N SER A 573 -21.29 21.96 0.32
CA SER A 573 -22.39 22.88 0.01
C SER A 573 -23.20 23.30 1.25
N GLY A 574 -23.12 22.54 2.34
CA GLY A 574 -23.99 22.67 3.50
C GLY A 574 -25.42 22.19 3.26
N LYS A 575 -25.66 21.46 2.16
CA LYS A 575 -26.95 20.91 1.72
C LYS A 575 -26.75 19.48 1.20
N LEU A 576 -27.83 18.88 0.71
CA LEU A 576 -27.79 17.53 0.12
C LEU A 576 -28.22 17.57 -1.34
N GLY A 577 -27.34 17.12 -2.21
CA GLY A 577 -27.66 16.75 -3.58
C GLY A 577 -28.51 15.48 -3.65
N LEU A 578 -28.99 15.15 -4.85
CA LEU A 578 -29.88 14.00 -5.08
C LEU A 578 -29.29 12.66 -4.61
N VAL A 579 -28.00 12.43 -4.89
CA VAL A 579 -27.28 11.20 -4.51
C VAL A 579 -27.08 11.12 -3.00
N GLU A 580 -26.63 12.21 -2.39
CA GLU A 580 -26.40 12.30 -0.94
C GLU A 580 -27.70 12.12 -0.15
N PHE A 581 -28.79 12.72 -0.64
CA PHE A 581 -30.12 12.53 -0.07
C PHE A 581 -30.63 11.09 -0.21
N LYS A 582 -30.34 10.40 -1.32
CA LYS A 582 -30.71 8.98 -1.48
C LYS A 582 -29.97 8.08 -0.48
N ILE A 583 -28.68 8.35 -0.26
CA ILE A 583 -27.86 7.65 0.75
C ILE A 583 -28.44 7.90 2.14
N LEU A 584 -28.73 9.16 2.47
CA LEU A 584 -29.35 9.53 3.75
C LEU A 584 -30.68 8.79 3.96
N TRP A 585 -31.53 8.80 2.95
CA TRP A 585 -32.85 8.19 3.00
C TRP A 585 -32.77 6.70 3.32
N THR A 586 -31.88 6.00 2.62
CA THR A 586 -31.64 4.55 2.83
C THR A 586 -31.11 4.26 4.23
N LYS A 587 -30.27 5.14 4.79
CA LYS A 587 -29.79 5.04 6.18
C LYS A 587 -30.92 5.22 7.19
N ILE A 588 -31.78 6.21 7.00
CA ILE A 588 -32.92 6.46 7.89
C ILE A 588 -33.90 5.28 7.86
N GLU A 589 -34.15 4.68 6.69
CA GLU A 589 -34.96 3.46 6.57
C GLU A 589 -34.35 2.30 7.36
N LYS A 590 -33.03 2.08 7.25
CA LYS A 590 -32.33 1.06 8.05
C LYS A 590 -32.41 1.33 9.55
N PHE A 591 -32.21 2.57 9.99
CA PHE A 591 -32.30 2.92 11.41
C PHE A 591 -33.71 2.72 11.94
N LEU A 592 -34.71 3.02 11.12
CA LEU A 592 -36.10 2.79 11.45
C LEU A 592 -36.42 1.30 11.62
N ASP A 593 -35.90 0.44 10.75
CA ASP A 593 -36.08 -1.00 10.88
C ASP A 593 -35.44 -1.53 12.18
N ILE A 594 -34.22 -1.07 12.50
CA ILE A 594 -33.54 -1.43 13.77
C ILE A 594 -34.35 -0.94 14.97
N TYR A 595 -34.83 0.30 14.92
CA TYR A 595 -35.60 0.90 16.01
C TYR A 595 -36.86 0.09 16.30
N ARG A 596 -37.58 -0.34 15.26
CA ARG A 596 -38.80 -1.17 15.39
C ARG A 596 -38.49 -2.60 15.82
N GLU A 597 -37.41 -3.19 15.33
CA GLU A 597 -37.02 -4.55 15.72
C GLU A 597 -36.65 -4.62 17.20
N LYS A 598 -36.09 -3.54 17.75
CA LYS A 598 -35.59 -3.48 19.13
C LYS A 598 -36.54 -2.83 20.12
N ASP A 599 -37.63 -2.21 19.69
CA ASP A 599 -38.74 -1.77 20.54
C ASP A 599 -39.61 -2.99 20.95
N VAL A 600 -39.08 -3.82 21.84
CA VAL A 600 -39.66 -5.12 22.20
C VAL A 600 -40.98 -4.93 22.94
N ASP A 601 -41.08 -3.86 23.74
CA ASP A 601 -42.28 -3.51 24.48
C ASP A 601 -43.34 -2.75 23.65
N ASN A 602 -43.05 -2.47 22.37
CA ASN A 602 -43.88 -1.71 21.43
C ASN A 602 -44.34 -0.37 22.02
N SER A 603 -43.49 0.25 22.84
CA SER A 603 -43.83 1.51 23.50
C SER A 603 -43.75 2.70 22.55
N GLY A 604 -43.12 2.53 21.37
CA GLY A 604 -42.80 3.58 20.40
C GLY A 604 -41.53 4.36 20.77
N CYS A 605 -40.91 4.03 21.90
CA CYS A 605 -39.70 4.64 22.45
C CYS A 605 -38.69 3.55 22.84
N MET A 606 -37.40 3.86 22.88
CA MET A 606 -36.38 2.90 23.34
C MET A 606 -36.03 3.08 24.82
N SER A 607 -35.98 1.97 25.55
CA SER A 607 -35.33 1.90 26.85
C SER A 607 -33.80 1.86 26.72
N SER A 608 -33.09 2.10 27.83
CA SER A 608 -31.62 2.02 27.85
C SER A 608 -31.05 0.64 27.47
N ALA A 609 -31.79 -0.44 27.75
CA ALA A 609 -31.39 -1.80 27.40
C ALA A 609 -31.57 -2.07 25.90
N GLU A 610 -32.67 -1.60 25.33
CA GLU A 610 -32.95 -1.71 23.89
C GLU A 610 -31.96 -0.86 23.08
N MET A 611 -31.62 0.33 23.57
CA MET A 611 -30.59 1.18 22.96
C MET A 611 -29.23 0.49 22.87
N ARG A 612 -28.83 -0.25 23.92
CA ARG A 612 -27.57 -1.02 23.89
C ARG A 612 -27.59 -2.07 22.77
N SER A 613 -28.65 -2.86 22.69
CA SER A 613 -28.82 -3.88 21.65
C SER A 613 -28.91 -3.27 20.25
N ALA A 614 -29.60 -2.14 20.10
CA ALA A 614 -29.78 -1.45 18.82
C ALA A 614 -28.46 -0.88 18.28
N VAL A 615 -27.60 -0.34 19.15
CA VAL A 615 -26.27 0.16 18.77
C VAL A 615 -25.35 -0.97 18.28
N GLU A 616 -25.42 -2.16 18.90
CA GLU A 616 -24.67 -3.34 18.45
C GLU A 616 -25.18 -3.83 17.08
N VAL A 617 -26.49 -3.91 16.88
CA VAL A 617 -27.09 -4.30 15.59
C VAL A 617 -26.83 -3.25 14.50
N ALA A 618 -26.72 -1.97 14.87
CA ALA A 618 -26.27 -0.91 13.97
C ALA A 618 -24.79 -1.03 13.58
N GLY A 619 -24.02 -1.93 14.21
CA GLY A 619 -22.64 -2.26 13.85
C GLY A 619 -21.57 -1.65 14.78
N PHE A 620 -21.96 -1.06 15.91
CA PHE A 620 -21.02 -0.46 16.86
C PHE A 620 -20.79 -1.36 18.07
N SER A 621 -19.53 -1.74 18.33
CA SER A 621 -19.13 -2.41 19.56
C SER A 621 -18.54 -1.39 20.53
N LEU A 622 -19.29 -1.07 21.60
CA LEU A 622 -18.91 -0.02 22.56
C LEU A 622 -18.71 -0.60 23.96
N ASN A 623 -17.81 0.01 24.73
CA ASN A 623 -17.63 -0.37 26.13
C ASN A 623 -18.77 0.20 27.02
N ASN A 624 -18.86 -0.29 28.25
CA ASN A 624 -19.93 0.12 29.18
C ASN A 624 -19.96 1.62 29.47
N ALA A 625 -18.79 2.29 29.52
CA ALA A 625 -18.71 3.73 29.76
C ALA A 625 -19.33 4.54 28.62
N LEU A 626 -19.10 4.13 27.37
CA LEU A 626 -19.70 4.76 26.19
C LEU A 626 -21.22 4.56 26.14
N HIS A 627 -21.71 3.38 26.51
CA HIS A 627 -23.16 3.16 26.64
C HIS A 627 -23.79 4.06 27.72
N GLN A 628 -23.12 4.26 28.85
CA GLN A 628 -23.59 5.18 29.90
C GLN A 628 -23.65 6.62 29.39
N ILE A 629 -22.64 7.07 28.63
CA ILE A 629 -22.62 8.41 28.02
C ILE A 629 -23.75 8.56 27.00
N ILE A 630 -23.99 7.56 26.15
CA ILE A 630 -25.09 7.57 25.17
C ILE A 630 -26.43 7.74 25.89
N VAL A 631 -26.70 6.92 26.89
CA VAL A 631 -27.95 6.98 27.64
C VAL A 631 -28.07 8.30 28.40
N ALA A 632 -27.00 8.82 28.99
CA ALA A 632 -27.05 10.10 29.69
C ALA A 632 -27.28 11.29 28.75
N ARG A 633 -26.83 11.20 27.48
CA ARG A 633 -26.83 12.30 26.52
C ARG A 633 -28.10 12.41 25.69
N TYR A 634 -28.70 11.26 25.35
CA TYR A 634 -29.78 11.13 24.36
C TYR A 634 -31.12 10.70 24.96
N ARG A 635 -31.18 10.51 26.29
CA ARG A 635 -32.41 10.16 26.99
C ARG A 635 -33.23 11.40 27.32
N GLU A 636 -34.53 11.28 27.11
CA GLU A 636 -35.52 12.27 27.52
C GLU A 636 -35.80 12.21 29.04
N PRO A 637 -36.40 13.26 29.63
CA PRO A 637 -36.82 13.25 31.05
C PRO A 637 -37.73 12.08 31.42
N SER A 638 -38.46 11.53 30.43
CA SER A 638 -39.30 10.33 30.54
C SER A 638 -38.51 9.03 30.65
N TYR A 639 -37.18 9.09 30.71
CA TYR A 639 -36.31 7.94 30.87
C TYR A 639 -36.25 7.00 29.67
N THR A 640 -36.71 7.47 28.51
CA THR A 640 -36.71 6.79 27.21
C THR A 640 -35.93 7.58 26.16
N ILE A 641 -35.55 6.94 25.06
CA ILE A 641 -34.89 7.55 23.90
C ILE A 641 -35.88 7.47 22.74
N ASP A 642 -36.27 8.62 22.20
CA ASP A 642 -37.17 8.68 21.06
C ASP A 642 -36.41 8.50 19.73
N PHE A 643 -37.14 8.47 18.61
CA PHE A 643 -36.51 8.19 17.31
C PHE A 643 -35.57 9.30 16.83
N ASP A 644 -35.84 10.58 17.13
CA ASP A 644 -34.91 11.67 16.79
C ASP A 644 -33.58 11.48 17.51
N ASN A 645 -33.62 11.27 18.84
CA ASN A 645 -32.42 11.08 19.64
C ASN A 645 -31.67 9.80 19.28
N PHE A 646 -32.36 8.71 18.94
CA PHE A 646 -31.76 7.48 18.45
C PHE A 646 -30.96 7.71 17.16
N VAL A 647 -31.58 8.32 16.15
CA VAL A 647 -30.94 8.59 14.87
C VAL A 647 -29.80 9.61 15.05
N CYS A 648 -29.99 10.65 15.86
CA CYS A 648 -28.95 11.62 16.17
C CYS A 648 -27.74 10.97 16.85
N CYS A 649 -27.97 9.99 17.72
CA CYS A 649 -26.92 9.19 18.33
C CYS A 649 -26.15 8.37 17.30
N LEU A 650 -26.85 7.59 16.46
CA LEU A 650 -26.19 6.75 15.45
C LEU A 650 -25.46 7.55 14.38
N ILE A 651 -26.04 8.66 13.90
CA ILE A 651 -25.37 9.56 12.94
C ILE A 651 -24.14 10.20 13.58
N ARG A 652 -24.20 10.54 14.87
CA ARG A 652 -23.05 11.14 15.57
C ARG A 652 -21.98 10.11 15.90
N LEU A 653 -22.35 8.90 16.30
CA LEU A 653 -21.42 7.78 16.43
C LEU A 653 -20.78 7.48 15.08
N GLU A 654 -21.59 7.35 14.02
CA GLU A 654 -21.08 7.14 12.68
C GLU A 654 -20.15 8.27 12.26
N SER A 655 -20.48 9.53 12.51
CA SER A 655 -19.57 10.65 12.26
C SER A 655 -18.27 10.52 13.07
N LEU A 656 -18.35 10.19 14.37
CA LEU A 656 -17.17 10.03 15.23
C LEU A 656 -16.31 8.81 14.87
N PHE A 657 -16.87 7.78 14.24
CA PHE A 657 -16.16 6.62 13.74
C PHE A 657 -15.82 6.73 12.24
N SER A 658 -16.44 7.67 11.54
CA SER A 658 -16.17 7.96 10.13
C SER A 658 -14.99 8.91 10.00
N GLU A 659 -14.41 8.80 8.83
CA GLU A 659 -13.28 9.58 8.35
C GLU A 659 -13.47 11.11 8.43
N SER A 660 -14.71 11.61 8.41
CA SER A 660 -15.06 13.03 8.46
C SER A 660 -15.31 13.59 9.87
N GLY A 661 -15.88 12.83 10.81
CA GLY A 661 -16.12 13.35 12.17
C GLY A 661 -14.90 13.24 13.08
N LEU A 662 -13.96 12.31 12.85
CA LEU A 662 -12.63 12.35 13.46
C LEU A 662 -11.86 13.62 13.06
N SER A 663 -11.96 14.03 11.80
CA SER A 663 -11.38 15.29 11.29
C SER A 663 -11.97 16.53 11.99
N THR A 664 -13.30 16.54 12.20
CA THR A 664 -14.02 17.65 12.84
C THR A 664 -13.74 17.72 14.35
N PHE A 665 -13.63 16.57 15.01
CA PHE A 665 -13.26 16.45 16.43
C PHE A 665 -11.81 16.90 16.68
N LEU A 666 -10.87 16.49 15.83
CA LEU A 666 -9.47 16.91 15.88
C LEU A 666 -9.28 18.39 15.51
N SER A 667 -10.03 18.90 14.53
CA SER A 667 -10.06 20.33 14.17
C SER A 667 -10.51 21.20 15.34
N LYS A 668 -11.57 20.80 16.06
CA LYS A 668 -12.00 21.50 17.27
C LYS A 668 -10.95 21.43 18.39
N MET A 669 -10.31 20.28 18.63
CA MET A 669 -9.23 20.21 19.63
C MET A 669 -7.99 21.04 19.25
N LEU A 670 -7.64 21.14 17.97
CA LEU A 670 -6.55 21.97 17.47
C LEU A 670 -6.87 23.47 17.56
N GLN A 671 -8.14 23.85 17.33
CA GLN A 671 -8.63 25.23 17.49
C GLN A 671 -8.58 25.69 18.96
N TYR A 672 -8.72 24.78 19.92
CA TYR A 672 -8.52 25.08 21.36
C TYR A 672 -7.04 25.10 21.78
N LYS A 673 -6.11 24.56 20.97
CA LYS A 673 -4.67 24.52 21.28
C LYS A 673 -3.86 25.63 20.60
N TYR A 674 -4.39 26.24 19.53
CA TYR A 674 -3.71 27.32 18.83
C TYR A 674 -4.58 28.57 18.72
N ALA A 675 -4.20 29.56 19.53
CA ALA A 675 -4.54 30.99 19.52
C ALA A 675 -5.85 31.43 20.19
N VAL A 676 -5.72 32.08 21.36
CA VAL A 676 -6.31 33.42 21.57
C VAL A 676 -5.36 34.29 22.39
N ASN A 677 -4.94 35.40 21.78
CA ASN A 677 -4.45 36.60 22.44
C ASN A 677 -5.69 37.39 22.91
N LEU A 678 -5.89 37.54 24.22
CA LEU A 678 -7.18 37.91 24.84
C LEU A 678 -7.54 39.42 24.79
N HIS A 679 -6.89 40.22 23.93
CA HIS A 679 -7.18 41.65 23.83
C HIS A 679 -8.25 42.06 22.81
N GLN A 680 -8.90 41.13 22.10
CA GLN A 680 -9.78 41.47 20.97
C GLN A 680 -11.25 41.01 21.06
N TYR A 681 -11.73 40.44 22.17
CA TYR A 681 -13.12 39.95 22.25
C TYR A 681 -13.96 40.69 23.30
N PRO A 682 -15.19 41.15 22.96
CA PRO A 682 -16.13 41.72 23.92
C PRO A 682 -16.62 40.68 24.94
N SER A 683 -16.97 41.14 26.14
CA SER A 683 -17.40 40.33 27.30
C SER A 683 -18.61 39.40 27.06
N THR A 684 -19.33 39.58 25.95
CA THR A 684 -20.41 38.70 25.50
C THR A 684 -19.92 37.33 25.04
N PHE A 685 -18.69 37.22 24.50
CA PHE A 685 -18.14 35.94 24.02
C PHE A 685 -17.74 34.99 25.17
N LEU A 686 -17.29 35.54 26.30
CA LEU A 686 -16.92 34.78 27.49
C LEU A 686 -18.13 34.13 28.18
N LYS A 687 -19.32 34.74 28.09
CA LYS A 687 -20.57 34.15 28.63
C LYS A 687 -21.05 32.95 27.81
N THR A 688 -20.75 32.90 26.51
CA THR A 688 -21.15 31.78 25.62
C THR A 688 -20.35 30.50 25.89
N ILE A 689 -19.10 30.64 26.36
CA ILE A 689 -18.26 29.49 26.73
C ILE A 689 -18.75 28.86 28.06
N GLN A 690 -19.20 29.69 29.01
CA GLN A 690 -19.68 29.24 30.33
C GLN A 690 -21.00 28.43 30.26
N CYS A 691 -21.83 28.65 29.23
CA CYS A 691 -23.07 27.91 29.03
C CYS A 691 -22.90 26.53 28.38
N ASN A 692 -21.74 26.22 27.78
CA ASN A 692 -21.53 24.99 27.01
C ASN A 692 -20.65 23.94 27.72
N PHE A 693 -20.01 24.28 28.85
CA PHE A 693 -19.20 23.36 29.64
C PHE A 693 -19.34 23.68 31.14
N PRO A 694 -19.99 22.82 31.96
CA PRO A 694 -19.99 22.98 33.40
C PRO A 694 -18.69 22.42 33.96
N PHE A 695 -17.69 23.28 34.20
CA PHE A 695 -16.59 22.94 35.10
C PHE A 695 -17.01 23.21 36.55
N PRO A 696 -16.49 22.47 37.55
CA PRO A 696 -16.79 22.71 38.95
C PRO A 696 -16.40 24.15 39.36
N THR A 697 -17.27 24.80 40.14
CA THR A 697 -17.28 26.23 40.44
C THR A 697 -16.10 26.76 41.27
N ASP A 698 -15.11 25.94 41.61
CA ASP A 698 -14.01 26.33 42.51
C ASP A 698 -12.68 26.69 41.80
N ALA A 699 -12.63 26.65 40.47
CA ALA A 699 -11.40 26.95 39.71
C ALA A 699 -11.14 28.45 39.42
N PHE A 700 -12.03 29.37 39.82
CA PHE A 700 -11.88 30.80 39.54
C PHE A 700 -12.10 31.67 40.79
N LYS A 701 -11.17 31.60 41.75
CA LYS A 701 -11.01 32.63 42.79
C LYS A 701 -9.57 33.13 42.83
N SER A 702 -9.17 33.88 41.80
CA SER A 702 -8.21 34.99 41.90
C SER A 702 -8.05 35.64 40.53
N ILE A 703 -9.05 36.42 40.11
CA ILE A 703 -8.82 37.44 39.08
C ILE A 703 -8.83 38.77 39.82
N ASP A 704 -7.71 39.06 40.47
CA ASP A 704 -7.28 40.41 40.80
C ASP A 704 -5.79 40.30 41.17
N ASN A 705 -4.95 40.50 40.14
CA ASN A 705 -3.56 40.99 40.18
C ASN A 705 -2.73 40.40 39.03
N GLY A 706 -2.92 40.97 37.83
CA GLY A 706 -1.83 41.46 36.98
C GLY A 706 -0.68 40.54 36.52
N SER A 707 -0.73 39.22 36.67
CA SER A 707 0.30 38.33 36.11
C SER A 707 -0.33 37.00 35.66
N GLY A 708 -0.38 36.79 34.35
CA GLY A 708 -1.01 35.63 33.74
C GLY A 708 0.00 34.55 33.38
N VAL A 709 -0.04 33.42 34.11
CA VAL A 709 0.32 32.06 33.64
C VAL A 709 -0.48 31.05 34.48
N ILE A 710 -1.19 30.11 33.85
CA ILE A 710 -1.69 28.88 34.49
C ILE A 710 -1.20 27.69 33.65
N GLU A 711 -0.30 26.88 34.20
CA GLU A 711 0.07 25.57 33.64
C GLU A 711 -0.96 24.51 34.08
N LEU A 712 -1.49 23.75 33.13
CA LEU A 712 -2.28 22.53 33.40
C LEU A 712 -1.44 21.31 33.00
N ASN A 713 -0.67 20.77 33.96
CA ASN A 713 -0.12 19.42 33.90
C ASN A 713 -1.22 18.45 34.35
N TYR A 714 -1.63 17.49 33.52
CA TYR A 714 -2.03 16.11 33.91
C TYR A 714 -2.48 15.38 32.65
N PHE A 715 -1.73 14.36 32.22
CA PHE A 715 -2.21 13.01 31.88
C PHE A 715 -0.99 12.16 31.47
N GLN A 716 -0.63 11.24 32.37
CA GLN A 716 0.25 10.09 32.13
C GLN A 716 -0.66 8.86 31.99
N VAL A 717 -0.25 7.97 31.08
CA VAL A 717 -0.79 6.65 30.69
C VAL A 717 -1.90 6.67 29.65
#